data_AF-A0A5M3XAV5-F1
#
_entry.id   AF-A0A5M3XAV5-F1
#
_cell.length_a   1.000
_cell.length_b   1.000
_cell.length_c   1.000
_cell.angle_alpha   90.00
_cell.angle_beta   90.00
_cell.angle_gamma   90.00
#
_symmetry.space_group_name_H-M   'P 1'
#
loop_
_entity.id
_entity.type
_entity.pdbx_description
1 polymer ?
#
loop_
_entity_poly.entity_id
_entity_poly.type
_entity_poly.pdbx_seq_one_letter_code
_entity_poly.pdbx_strand_id
1 'polypeptide(L)'
;MMADRDSVEFRVLGPVEAWLHGRQVCAPAGRQRALLAALVLRRGLVVPVDMLVDEVFGEDPPRSARNALQTYITRLRQALGPLGAAIVTRAPGYVLEAPAEAVDAEHFTQLLDQARQSPQALTLLDQALALWRGPMAAELGPDAIRLTELRLAAREDRAAALLALGRATEAAAELEGLAAAEPWRERTVALLMNALAESGRVPAALAAFARHRDNLREELGLDPSATLRNLHQRLLRGEARPVPVAPKPSPGLIGREREIAVVANALAQRPLVTLVGPGGVGKTRLAQQAGERPTWVDLAPLREPETVVPAIAEAAGVRAEPGVEPLGALREWAGRADGLLVLDNCEHLLPAVAAAVTALLAAGTRLRVLATSREPLGVPGELVVDVQPLTVPSAIELFIARVPVSGFTPDAALLGSIARICAALDGLPLAIELAAARIGSLTVDDLAERLDARFPLLRRTGAGRHHALEDVVDWSFDMLTEDEQRLFLRLSVFAASFDISTAEAVVADDDLPAERVADLMARLADRSMITRPGSAGIGCYRLLETLRVYAASRLPDADRFRRRHAEVLAGFTEQADRGLFGPDEVAWTHRLDSRLDDIRAAWAWSREADPRLMIRLIAPLFRFAYWRLRGDLLRLAAPGAAAGSGECLAATAWEASMAGRLDEALKLAARAVELDPDSPVVTEIFGDVAMFNGTLDDAVAAFQRAQESNEEPAAQAISLGNQALAYSYGGDDAEAAAHADKALALALDSGNPTAICFTRYARAEALADLDPETALELFEAARVTADEIGNRLVSGVVRTASVALRGRYGPAEPALRLFHEVITHWVATESRSLLVTALRNLVLLLARTARDQAAVELAATLAATTPVASYGVEARRLHTALTAARHRLGPEAYADAWAQGARRSFEETALRALELIPA
;
A
#
# COMPACT_ATOMS: atom_id res chain seq x y z
N MET A 1 -31.92 28.94 17.67
CA MET A 1 -33.35 28.71 17.36
C MET A 1 -34.07 30.07 17.35
N MET A 2 -33.90 30.84 16.28
CA MET A 2 -34.83 31.88 15.85
C MET A 2 -35.41 31.33 14.55
N ALA A 3 -36.70 30.97 14.54
CA ALA A 3 -37.37 30.52 13.33
C ALA A 3 -37.35 31.69 12.35
N ASP A 4 -36.58 31.53 11.27
CA ASP A 4 -36.51 32.50 10.19
C ASP A 4 -37.93 32.69 9.64
N ARG A 5 -38.44 33.90 9.79
CA ARG A 5 -39.87 34.19 9.57
C ARG A 5 -40.25 34.19 8.09
N ASP A 6 -39.32 33.92 7.18
CA ASP A 6 -39.52 33.81 5.72
C ASP A 6 -39.13 32.45 5.11
N SER A 7 -38.93 31.39 5.91
CA SER A 7 -38.45 30.11 5.39
C SER A 7 -39.46 29.41 4.45
N VAL A 8 -39.00 29.10 3.24
CA VAL A 8 -39.67 28.24 2.26
C VAL A 8 -39.00 26.87 2.29
N GLU A 9 -39.78 25.80 2.38
CA GLU A 9 -39.24 24.44 2.37
C GLU A 9 -40.09 23.51 1.49
N PHE A 10 -39.45 22.94 0.47
CA PHE A 10 -39.91 21.81 -0.31
C PHE A 10 -39.27 20.54 0.24
N ARG A 11 -40.13 19.62 0.63
CA ARG A 11 -39.79 18.46 1.43
C ARG A 11 -40.08 17.20 0.62
N VAL A 12 -39.06 16.41 0.30
CA VAL A 12 -39.17 15.16 -0.49
C VAL A 12 -38.50 13.96 0.19
N LEU A 13 -37.74 14.15 1.28
CA LEU A 13 -37.15 13.07 2.08
C LEU A 13 -38.18 12.44 3.05
N GLY A 14 -39.31 12.01 2.50
CA GLY A 14 -40.48 11.51 3.22
C GLY A 14 -41.75 11.80 2.41
N PRO A 15 -42.88 12.14 3.06
CA PRO A 15 -44.03 12.71 2.37
C PRO A 15 -43.63 13.98 1.59
N VAL A 16 -44.11 14.10 0.36
CA VAL A 16 -43.87 15.28 -0.49
C VAL A 16 -44.74 16.43 0.00
N GLU A 17 -44.11 17.49 0.50
CA GLU A 17 -44.79 18.60 1.15
C GLU A 17 -44.14 19.94 0.78
N ALA A 18 -44.92 21.01 0.84
CA ALA A 18 -44.42 22.37 0.76
C ALA A 18 -44.83 23.16 2.00
N TRP A 19 -43.87 23.85 2.60
CA TRP A 19 -44.02 24.61 3.83
C TRP A 19 -43.59 26.06 3.61
N LEU A 20 -44.29 26.98 4.26
CA LEU A 20 -44.01 28.40 4.25
C LEU A 20 -44.19 28.94 5.67
N HIS A 21 -43.18 29.63 6.19
CA HIS A 21 -43.17 30.18 7.55
C HIS A 21 -43.48 29.12 8.63
N GLY A 22 -42.96 27.90 8.45
CA GLY A 22 -43.18 26.77 9.36
C GLY A 22 -44.61 26.21 9.37
N ARG A 23 -45.46 26.55 8.40
CA ARG A 23 -46.78 25.92 8.20
C ARG A 23 -46.84 25.14 6.89
N GLN A 24 -47.43 23.95 6.94
CA GLN A 24 -47.69 23.16 5.74
C GLN A 24 -48.71 23.87 4.85
N VAL A 25 -48.31 24.21 3.63
CA VAL A 25 -49.17 24.91 2.65
C VAL A 25 -49.77 23.92 1.67
N CYS A 26 -49.02 22.87 1.32
CA CYS A 26 -49.46 21.86 0.36
C CYS A 26 -48.91 20.47 0.71
N ALA A 27 -49.75 19.47 0.57
CA ALA A 27 -49.44 18.04 0.68
C ALA A 27 -50.13 17.31 -0.48
N PRO A 28 -49.61 17.43 -1.71
CA PRO A 28 -50.33 16.94 -2.88
C PRO A 28 -50.42 15.41 -2.87
N ALA A 29 -51.50 14.89 -3.47
CA ALA A 29 -51.76 13.46 -3.58
C ALA A 29 -51.82 13.00 -5.05
N GLY A 30 -51.53 11.71 -5.27
CA GLY A 30 -51.56 11.09 -6.59
C GLY A 30 -50.68 11.83 -7.62
N ARG A 31 -51.23 12.13 -8.79
CA ARG A 31 -50.51 12.78 -9.91
C ARG A 31 -49.94 14.17 -9.57
N GLN A 32 -50.56 14.91 -8.66
CA GLN A 32 -50.01 16.21 -8.22
C GLN A 32 -48.75 16.04 -7.35
N ARG A 33 -48.65 14.91 -6.63
CA ARG A 33 -47.47 14.55 -5.84
C ARG A 33 -46.28 14.25 -6.73
N ALA A 34 -46.50 13.40 -7.75
CA ALA A 34 -45.51 13.07 -8.77
C ALA A 34 -45.00 14.34 -9.47
N LEU A 35 -45.92 15.23 -9.86
CA LEU A 35 -45.57 16.49 -10.51
C LEU A 35 -44.74 17.43 -9.63
N LEU A 36 -45.08 17.57 -8.35
CA LEU A 36 -44.29 18.40 -7.44
C LEU A 36 -42.91 17.78 -7.18
N ALA A 37 -42.84 16.46 -6.96
CA ALA A 37 -41.59 15.75 -6.74
C ALA A 37 -40.63 15.89 -7.93
N ALA A 38 -41.13 15.72 -9.16
CA ALA A 38 -40.38 15.88 -10.40
C ALA A 38 -39.72 17.27 -10.51
N LEU A 39 -40.48 18.33 -10.18
CA LEU A 39 -40.00 19.70 -10.22
C LEU A 39 -39.02 20.01 -9.10
N VAL A 40 -39.23 19.47 -7.89
CA VAL A 40 -38.37 19.70 -6.72
C VAL A 40 -37.02 19.00 -6.88
N LEU A 41 -36.99 17.76 -7.36
CA LEU A 41 -35.76 17.00 -7.58
C LEU A 41 -34.88 17.58 -8.70
N ARG A 42 -35.46 18.42 -9.56
CA ARG A 42 -34.81 19.09 -10.69
C ARG A 42 -34.84 20.62 -10.53
N ARG A 43 -34.85 21.09 -9.28
CA ARG A 43 -34.90 22.51 -8.93
C ARG A 43 -33.84 23.30 -9.71
N GLY A 44 -34.23 24.44 -10.27
CA GLY A 44 -33.38 25.28 -11.12
C GLY A 44 -33.22 24.80 -12.58
N LEU A 45 -33.66 23.59 -12.92
CA LEU A 45 -33.62 23.07 -14.29
C LEU A 45 -35.00 23.13 -14.95
N VAL A 46 -35.01 23.41 -16.26
CA VAL A 46 -36.25 23.33 -17.05
C VAL A 46 -36.56 21.86 -17.31
N VAL A 47 -37.65 21.36 -16.73
CA VAL A 47 -38.16 20.00 -16.95
C VAL A 47 -39.08 20.03 -18.17
N PRO A 48 -38.74 19.34 -19.28
CA PRO A 48 -39.55 19.32 -20.49
C PRO A 48 -40.95 18.75 -20.25
N VAL A 49 -41.95 19.24 -20.99
CA VAL A 49 -43.33 18.74 -20.91
C VAL A 49 -43.43 17.23 -21.09
N ASP A 50 -42.67 16.67 -22.04
CA ASP A 50 -42.73 15.23 -22.33
C ASP A 50 -42.21 14.38 -21.17
N MET A 51 -41.13 14.82 -20.51
CA MET A 51 -40.60 14.17 -19.30
C MET A 51 -41.62 14.23 -18.14
N LEU A 52 -42.26 15.39 -17.94
CA LEU A 52 -43.30 15.52 -16.92
C LEU A 52 -44.54 14.68 -17.23
N VAL A 53 -44.86 14.48 -18.51
CA VAL A 53 -45.94 13.57 -18.92
C VAL A 53 -45.59 12.14 -18.52
N ASP A 54 -44.37 11.69 -18.84
CA ASP A 54 -43.92 10.33 -18.52
C ASP A 54 -43.90 10.09 -17.00
N GLU A 55 -43.39 11.04 -16.21
CA GLU A 55 -43.31 10.91 -14.75
C GLU A 55 -44.67 11.00 -14.04
N VAL A 56 -45.62 11.80 -14.56
CA VAL A 56 -46.93 11.99 -13.93
C VAL A 56 -47.94 10.92 -14.33
N PHE A 57 -47.86 10.40 -15.56
CA PHE A 57 -48.85 9.47 -16.10
C PHE A 57 -48.34 8.03 -16.24
N GLY A 58 -47.03 7.78 -16.22
CA GLY A 58 -46.45 6.44 -16.33
C GLY A 58 -46.71 5.78 -17.68
N GLU A 59 -46.84 4.44 -17.69
CA GLU A 59 -46.94 3.64 -18.92
C GLU A 59 -48.25 3.80 -19.71
N ASP A 60 -49.30 4.42 -19.14
CA ASP A 60 -50.60 4.62 -19.80
C ASP A 60 -51.04 6.10 -19.79
N PRO A 61 -50.37 6.97 -20.57
CA PRO A 61 -50.72 8.38 -20.64
C PRO A 61 -52.03 8.60 -21.44
N PRO A 62 -52.92 9.51 -20.99
CA PRO A 62 -54.12 9.83 -21.75
C PRO A 62 -53.76 10.45 -23.11
N ARG A 63 -54.60 10.23 -24.14
CA ARG A 63 -54.39 10.78 -25.50
C ARG A 63 -54.18 12.30 -25.54
N SER A 64 -54.60 13.03 -24.51
CA SER A 64 -54.42 14.47 -24.33
C SER A 64 -53.42 14.82 -23.20
N ALA A 65 -52.40 14.01 -22.96
CA ALA A 65 -51.50 14.12 -21.80
C ALA A 65 -50.86 15.51 -21.63
N ARG A 66 -50.43 16.16 -22.71
CA ARG A 66 -49.88 17.53 -22.65
C ARG A 66 -50.89 18.56 -22.13
N ASN A 67 -52.15 18.49 -22.58
CA ASN A 67 -53.23 19.38 -22.11
C ASN A 67 -53.65 19.03 -20.66
N ALA A 68 -53.64 17.75 -20.31
CA ALA A 68 -53.91 17.29 -18.95
C ALA A 68 -52.82 17.78 -17.97
N LEU A 69 -51.54 17.73 -18.36
CA LEU A 69 -50.42 18.24 -17.57
C LEU A 69 -50.57 19.74 -17.25
N GLN A 70 -50.97 20.56 -18.22
CA GLN A 70 -51.23 21.98 -18.00
C GLN A 70 -52.30 22.21 -16.91
N THR A 71 -53.34 21.37 -16.90
CA THR A 71 -54.39 21.41 -15.87
C THR A 71 -53.82 21.04 -14.49
N TYR A 72 -52.94 20.04 -14.41
CA TYR A 72 -52.27 19.65 -13.16
C TYR A 72 -51.30 20.73 -12.66
N ILE A 73 -50.55 21.40 -13.54
CA ILE A 73 -49.68 22.55 -13.20
C ILE A 73 -50.52 23.69 -12.61
N THR A 74 -51.63 24.07 -13.25
CA THR A 74 -52.48 25.16 -12.74
C THR A 74 -53.05 24.81 -11.37
N ARG A 75 -53.54 23.59 -11.17
CA ARG A 75 -54.04 23.13 -9.86
C ARG A 75 -52.94 23.05 -8.81
N LEU A 76 -51.74 22.63 -9.18
CA LEU A 76 -50.59 22.58 -8.27
C LEU A 76 -50.16 23.98 -7.82
N ARG A 77 -50.08 24.94 -8.75
CA ARG A 77 -49.81 26.36 -8.43
C ARG A 77 -50.84 26.93 -7.45
N GLN A 78 -52.12 26.62 -7.65
CA GLN A 78 -53.19 27.03 -6.73
C GLN A 78 -53.04 26.39 -5.34
N ALA A 79 -52.75 25.09 -5.29
CA ALA A 79 -52.55 24.36 -4.04
C ALA A 79 -51.31 24.84 -3.25
N LEU A 80 -50.28 25.33 -3.94
CA LEU A 80 -49.07 25.89 -3.33
C LEU A 80 -49.25 27.33 -2.79
N GLY A 81 -50.39 27.98 -3.05
CA GLY A 81 -50.65 29.35 -2.60
C GLY A 81 -49.58 30.33 -3.09
N PRO A 82 -48.96 31.15 -2.21
CA PRO A 82 -47.88 32.07 -2.59
C PRO A 82 -46.67 31.37 -3.26
N LEU A 83 -46.38 30.12 -2.89
CA LEU A 83 -45.29 29.34 -3.47
C LEU A 83 -45.56 28.89 -4.92
N GLY A 84 -46.81 29.00 -5.39
CA GLY A 84 -47.17 28.66 -6.76
C GLY A 84 -46.45 29.52 -7.81
N ALA A 85 -46.01 30.72 -7.44
CA ALA A 85 -45.21 31.60 -8.30
C ALA A 85 -43.80 31.05 -8.59
N ALA A 86 -43.28 30.17 -7.73
CA ALA A 86 -41.97 29.54 -7.92
C ALA A 86 -41.96 28.54 -9.08
N ILE A 87 -43.12 28.02 -9.52
CA ILE A 87 -43.21 27.16 -10.70
C ILE A 87 -43.35 28.07 -11.92
N VAL A 88 -42.26 28.31 -12.64
CA VAL A 88 -42.22 29.20 -13.82
C VAL A 88 -42.33 28.39 -15.11
N THR A 89 -43.13 28.88 -16.05
CA THR A 89 -43.19 28.30 -17.40
C THR A 89 -42.00 28.82 -18.21
N ARG A 90 -41.09 27.93 -18.62
CA ARG A 90 -39.94 28.27 -19.46
C ARG A 90 -39.79 27.20 -20.53
N ALA A 91 -39.90 27.56 -21.81
CA ALA A 91 -39.85 26.59 -22.90
C ALA A 91 -38.55 25.76 -22.85
N PRO A 92 -38.60 24.43 -23.06
CA PRO A 92 -39.75 23.62 -23.51
C PRO A 92 -40.64 23.05 -22.38
N GLY A 93 -40.61 23.59 -21.14
CA GLY A 93 -41.46 23.10 -20.05
C GLY A 93 -41.57 24.01 -18.83
N TYR A 94 -41.27 23.48 -17.64
CA TYR A 94 -41.46 24.17 -16.36
C TYR A 94 -40.22 24.05 -15.48
N VAL A 95 -39.94 25.08 -14.67
CA VAL A 95 -38.83 25.12 -13.72
C VAL A 95 -39.36 25.51 -12.35
N LEU A 96 -38.82 24.89 -11.29
CA LEU A 96 -39.00 25.37 -9.92
C LEU A 96 -37.84 26.32 -9.57
N GLU A 97 -38.16 27.60 -9.42
CA GLU A 97 -37.22 28.64 -8.98
C GLU A 97 -37.33 28.81 -7.46
N ALA A 98 -36.42 28.16 -6.75
CA ALA A 98 -36.27 28.23 -5.29
C ALA A 98 -34.78 28.22 -4.92
N PRO A 99 -34.37 28.74 -3.75
CA PRO A 99 -33.00 28.56 -3.26
C PRO A 99 -32.73 27.09 -2.93
N ALA A 100 -31.46 26.67 -2.98
CA ALA A 100 -31.07 25.27 -2.79
C ALA A 100 -31.40 24.77 -1.37
N GLU A 101 -31.25 25.65 -0.39
CA GLU A 101 -31.52 25.39 1.03
C GLU A 101 -33.02 25.16 1.30
N ALA A 102 -33.88 25.59 0.38
CA ALA A 102 -35.32 25.32 0.46
C ALA A 102 -35.67 23.89 0.07
N VAL A 103 -34.76 23.08 -0.49
CA VAL A 103 -35.04 21.68 -0.86
C VAL A 103 -34.30 20.73 0.07
N ASP A 104 -35.04 19.93 0.84
CA ASP A 104 -34.44 19.05 1.86
C ASP A 104 -33.49 17.98 1.30
N ALA A 105 -33.72 17.47 0.09
CA ALA A 105 -32.82 16.53 -0.59
C ALA A 105 -31.47 17.17 -0.97
N GLU A 106 -31.46 18.44 -1.34
CA GLU A 106 -30.24 19.17 -1.66
C GLU A 106 -29.49 19.55 -0.39
N HIS A 107 -30.22 20.06 0.61
CA HIS A 107 -29.66 20.34 1.94
C HIS A 107 -29.04 19.08 2.58
N PHE A 108 -29.70 17.92 2.43
CA PHE A 108 -29.16 16.63 2.84
C PHE A 108 -27.81 16.35 2.15
N THR A 109 -27.75 16.50 0.82
CA THR A 109 -26.51 16.27 0.05
C THR A 109 -25.40 17.23 0.46
N GLN A 110 -25.72 18.51 0.67
CA GLN A 110 -24.76 19.52 1.16
C GLN A 110 -24.19 19.17 2.53
N LEU A 111 -25.04 18.73 3.48
CA LEU A 111 -24.58 18.29 4.80
C LEU A 111 -23.66 17.06 4.72
N LEU A 112 -23.93 16.12 3.82
CA LEU A 112 -23.04 14.97 3.59
C LEU A 112 -21.68 15.40 3.06
N ASP A 113 -21.64 16.36 2.12
CA ASP A 113 -20.37 16.85 1.57
C ASP A 113 -19.57 17.65 2.60
N GLN A 114 -20.23 18.46 3.42
CA GLN A 114 -19.60 19.15 4.56
C GLN A 114 -19.05 18.15 5.60
N ALA A 115 -19.80 17.09 5.91
CA ALA A 115 -19.38 16.08 6.87
C ALA A 115 -18.08 15.37 6.45
N ARG A 116 -17.83 15.18 5.15
CA ARG A 116 -16.63 14.52 4.63
C ARG A 116 -15.33 15.28 4.89
N GLN A 117 -15.41 16.59 5.09
CA GLN A 117 -14.25 17.48 5.20
C GLN A 117 -14.11 18.09 6.60
N SER A 118 -15.05 17.78 7.51
CA SER A 118 -15.17 18.44 8.80
C SER A 118 -14.82 17.51 9.96
N PRO A 119 -14.08 17.98 10.97
CA PRO A 119 -13.92 17.26 12.24
C PRO A 119 -15.23 17.14 13.04
N GLN A 120 -16.29 17.87 12.65
CA GLN A 120 -17.64 17.78 13.21
C GLN A 120 -18.57 16.86 12.40
N ALA A 121 -17.99 15.88 11.68
CA ALA A 121 -18.71 14.97 10.79
C ALA A 121 -19.95 14.34 11.44
N LEU A 122 -19.84 13.86 12.69
CA LEU A 122 -20.95 13.21 13.39
C LEU A 122 -22.17 14.13 13.54
N THR A 123 -21.95 15.39 13.95
CA THR A 123 -23.02 16.39 14.13
C THR A 123 -23.72 16.70 12.80
N LEU A 124 -22.94 16.85 11.73
CA LEU A 124 -23.47 17.13 10.39
C LEU A 124 -24.26 15.94 9.83
N LEU A 125 -23.78 14.71 10.06
CA LEU A 125 -24.49 13.48 9.69
C LEU A 125 -25.80 13.31 10.48
N ASP A 126 -25.80 13.64 11.78
CA ASP A 126 -27.01 13.64 12.61
C ASP A 126 -28.05 14.65 12.06
N GLN A 127 -27.61 15.87 11.70
CA GLN A 127 -28.47 16.88 11.08
C GLN A 127 -29.02 16.41 9.73
N ALA A 128 -28.18 15.80 8.90
CA ALA A 128 -28.57 15.29 7.59
C ALA A 128 -29.63 14.18 7.72
N LEU A 129 -29.40 13.20 8.59
CA LEU A 129 -30.32 12.10 8.81
C LEU A 129 -31.63 12.54 9.45
N ALA A 130 -31.62 13.61 10.25
CA ALA A 130 -32.84 14.21 10.83
C ALA A 130 -33.79 14.83 9.79
N LEU A 131 -33.30 15.11 8.57
CA LEU A 131 -34.16 15.59 7.48
C LEU A 131 -35.13 14.52 6.97
N TRP A 132 -34.84 13.23 7.23
CA TRP A 132 -35.67 12.11 6.80
C TRP A 132 -36.87 11.91 7.72
N ARG A 133 -38.09 11.97 7.16
CA ARG A 133 -39.35 11.97 7.92
C ARG A 133 -40.21 10.71 7.72
N GLY A 134 -39.64 9.63 7.20
CA GLY A 134 -40.35 8.37 6.97
C GLY A 134 -40.05 7.75 5.59
N PRO A 135 -40.91 6.85 5.09
CA PRO A 135 -40.76 6.30 3.75
C PRO A 135 -41.02 7.39 2.69
N MET A 136 -40.26 7.35 1.60
CA MET A 136 -40.48 8.23 0.45
C MET A 136 -41.71 7.78 -0.35
N ALA A 137 -42.29 8.71 -1.10
CA ALA A 137 -43.41 8.38 -1.97
C ALA A 137 -42.95 7.49 -3.15
N ALA A 138 -43.73 6.47 -3.49
CA ALA A 138 -43.37 5.50 -4.54
C ALA A 138 -43.19 6.16 -5.91
N GLU A 139 -43.82 7.31 -6.14
CA GLU A 139 -43.79 8.04 -7.40
C GLU A 139 -42.47 8.78 -7.69
N LEU A 140 -41.49 8.79 -6.76
CA LEU A 140 -40.16 9.38 -7.01
C LEU A 140 -39.26 8.50 -7.91
N GLY A 141 -39.65 7.25 -8.20
CA GLY A 141 -38.96 6.40 -9.16
C GLY A 141 -37.45 6.23 -8.88
N PRO A 142 -36.56 6.41 -9.89
CA PRO A 142 -35.10 6.27 -9.72
C PRO A 142 -34.48 7.18 -8.65
N ASP A 143 -35.04 8.37 -8.42
CA ASP A 143 -34.52 9.30 -7.41
C ASP A 143 -34.76 8.78 -5.99
N ALA A 144 -35.84 8.02 -5.75
CA ALA A 144 -36.03 7.35 -4.47
C ALA A 144 -34.93 6.31 -4.21
N ILE A 145 -34.52 5.55 -5.23
CA ILE A 145 -33.43 4.58 -5.10
C ILE A 145 -32.14 5.33 -4.75
N ARG A 146 -31.77 6.35 -5.53
CA ARG A 146 -30.56 7.16 -5.32
C ARG A 146 -30.52 7.78 -3.92
N LEU A 147 -31.62 8.41 -3.48
CA LEU A 147 -31.68 9.05 -2.16
C LEU A 147 -31.68 8.03 -1.02
N THR A 148 -32.30 6.86 -1.19
CA THR A 148 -32.24 5.77 -0.21
C THR A 148 -30.81 5.24 -0.08
N GLU A 149 -30.11 5.03 -1.19
CA GLU A 149 -28.69 4.63 -1.19
C GLU A 149 -27.80 5.66 -0.47
N LEU A 150 -28.03 6.96 -0.70
CA LEU A 150 -27.33 8.04 0.00
C LEU A 150 -27.64 8.03 1.51
N ARG A 151 -28.88 7.72 1.91
CA ARG A 151 -29.26 7.57 3.33
C ARG A 151 -28.52 6.41 3.98
N LEU A 152 -28.46 5.26 3.31
CA LEU A 152 -27.76 4.08 3.80
C LEU A 152 -26.27 4.37 3.97
N ALA A 153 -25.64 5.02 2.98
CA ALA A 153 -24.25 5.45 3.06
C ALA A 153 -24.01 6.46 4.20
N ALA A 154 -24.92 7.42 4.41
CA ALA A 154 -24.82 8.39 5.50
C ALA A 154 -24.88 7.72 6.88
N ARG A 155 -25.68 6.65 7.04
CA ARG A 155 -25.73 5.85 8.27
C ARG A 155 -24.46 5.05 8.49
N GLU A 156 -23.87 4.48 7.43
CA GLU A 156 -22.55 3.83 7.50
C GLU A 156 -21.44 4.83 7.89
N ASP A 157 -21.45 6.02 7.31
CA ASP A 157 -20.48 7.08 7.61
C ASP A 157 -20.65 7.61 9.04
N ARG A 158 -21.91 7.72 9.53
CA ARG A 158 -22.21 8.04 10.93
C ARG A 158 -21.66 6.99 11.88
N ALA A 159 -21.88 5.71 11.58
CA ALA A 159 -21.37 4.62 12.40
C ALA A 159 -19.83 4.56 12.39
N ALA A 160 -19.20 4.84 11.25
CA ALA A 160 -17.75 4.97 11.17
C ALA A 160 -17.23 6.16 12.01
N ALA A 161 -17.93 7.29 12.01
CA ALA A 161 -17.58 8.44 12.87
C ALA A 161 -17.75 8.12 14.36
N LEU A 162 -18.77 7.34 14.74
CA LEU A 162 -18.94 6.85 16.11
C LEU A 162 -17.79 5.93 16.54
N LEU A 163 -17.35 5.01 15.68
CA LEU A 163 -16.20 4.14 15.95
C LEU A 163 -14.91 4.93 16.14
N ALA A 164 -14.65 5.92 15.28
CA ALA A 164 -13.49 6.80 15.41
C ALA A 164 -13.47 7.59 16.74
N LEU A 165 -14.64 7.87 17.32
CA LEU A 165 -14.81 8.52 18.62
C LEU A 165 -14.85 7.54 19.80
N GLY A 166 -14.59 6.23 19.59
CA GLY A 166 -14.63 5.20 20.62
C GLY A 166 -16.05 4.84 21.10
N ARG A 167 -17.09 5.23 20.36
CA ARG A 167 -18.51 4.99 20.70
C ARG A 167 -19.03 3.71 20.04
N ALA A 168 -18.27 2.62 20.17
CA ALA A 168 -18.51 1.35 19.47
C ALA A 168 -19.87 0.71 19.78
N THR A 169 -20.36 0.80 21.02
CA THR A 169 -21.67 0.24 21.41
C THR A 169 -22.82 0.93 20.67
N GLU A 170 -22.73 2.25 20.46
CA GLU A 170 -23.74 3.02 19.73
C GLU A 170 -23.70 2.72 18.23
N ALA A 171 -22.50 2.58 17.67
CA ALA A 171 -22.32 2.16 16.28
C ALA A 171 -22.89 0.75 16.04
N ALA A 172 -22.63 -0.20 16.96
CA ALA A 172 -23.13 -1.57 16.85
C ALA A 172 -24.67 -1.61 16.84
N ALA A 173 -25.33 -0.87 17.73
CA ALA A 173 -26.80 -0.84 17.81
C ALA A 173 -27.45 -0.32 16.51
N GLU A 174 -26.87 0.71 15.88
CA GLU A 174 -27.35 1.21 14.59
C GLU A 174 -27.15 0.20 13.46
N LEU A 175 -25.96 -0.41 13.43
CA LEU A 175 -25.54 -1.31 12.36
C LEU A 175 -26.22 -2.69 12.43
N GLU A 176 -26.60 -3.16 13.63
CA GLU A 176 -27.40 -4.39 13.79
C GLU A 176 -28.74 -4.26 13.04
N GLY A 177 -29.42 -3.13 13.19
CA GLY A 177 -30.67 -2.84 12.46
C GLY A 177 -30.47 -2.65 10.96
N LEU A 178 -29.36 -2.03 10.56
CA LEU A 178 -29.03 -1.81 9.15
C LEU A 178 -28.68 -3.11 8.42
N ALA A 179 -27.87 -3.98 9.03
CA ALA A 179 -27.49 -5.27 8.48
C ALA A 179 -28.68 -6.24 8.36
N ALA A 180 -29.68 -6.11 9.23
CA ALA A 180 -30.92 -6.90 9.13
C ALA A 180 -31.81 -6.43 7.97
N ALA A 181 -31.87 -5.13 7.70
CA ALA A 181 -32.66 -4.56 6.62
C ALA A 181 -31.97 -4.72 5.25
N GLU A 182 -30.64 -4.59 5.21
CA GLU A 182 -29.82 -4.64 4.00
C GLU A 182 -28.74 -5.75 4.12
N PRO A 183 -29.14 -7.03 4.11
CA PRO A 183 -28.24 -8.15 4.39
C PRO A 183 -27.10 -8.30 3.37
N TRP A 184 -27.21 -7.68 2.19
CA TRP A 184 -26.24 -7.75 1.09
C TRP A 184 -25.14 -6.68 1.18
N ARG A 185 -25.30 -5.67 2.03
CA ARG A 185 -24.34 -4.55 2.13
C ARG A 185 -23.14 -4.92 2.98
N GLU A 186 -22.11 -5.42 2.32
CA GLU A 186 -20.88 -5.91 2.95
C GLU A 186 -20.15 -4.85 3.79
N ARG A 187 -20.18 -3.57 3.39
CA ARG A 187 -19.63 -2.46 4.18
C ARG A 187 -20.32 -2.32 5.54
N THR A 188 -21.64 -2.42 5.59
CA THR A 188 -22.42 -2.41 6.84
C THR A 188 -22.00 -3.56 7.74
N VAL A 189 -21.86 -4.77 7.19
CA VAL A 189 -21.46 -5.97 7.97
C VAL A 189 -20.03 -5.82 8.50
N ALA A 190 -19.10 -5.29 7.71
CA ALA A 190 -17.73 -5.03 8.15
C ALA A 190 -17.67 -4.02 9.30
N LEU A 191 -18.41 -2.91 9.20
CA LEU A 191 -18.52 -1.92 10.28
C LEU A 191 -19.16 -2.53 11.53
N LEU A 192 -20.18 -3.39 11.37
CA LEU A 192 -20.85 -4.07 12.48
C LEU A 192 -19.88 -5.02 13.20
N MET A 193 -19.10 -5.80 12.45
CA MET A 193 -18.09 -6.69 13.00
C MET A 193 -17.04 -5.91 13.81
N ASN A 194 -16.55 -4.78 13.29
CA ASN A 194 -15.62 -3.92 14.02
C ASN A 194 -16.25 -3.33 15.29
N ALA A 195 -17.47 -2.80 15.21
CA ALA A 195 -18.17 -2.22 16.36
C ALA A 195 -18.44 -3.25 17.47
N LEU A 196 -18.82 -4.47 17.09
CA LEU A 196 -19.01 -5.57 18.03
C LEU A 196 -17.68 -6.04 18.63
N ALA A 197 -16.59 -6.08 17.85
CA ALA A 197 -15.28 -6.44 18.37
C ALA A 197 -14.72 -5.39 19.34
N GLU A 198 -14.79 -4.10 19.01
CA GLU A 198 -14.33 -2.99 19.85
C GLU A 198 -15.14 -2.84 21.15
N SER A 199 -16.40 -3.29 21.15
CA SER A 199 -17.25 -3.36 22.36
C SER A 199 -17.05 -4.67 23.16
N GLY A 200 -16.05 -5.50 22.82
CA GLY A 200 -15.75 -6.75 23.51
C GLY A 200 -16.68 -7.91 23.19
N ARG A 201 -17.54 -7.78 22.16
CA ARG A 201 -18.55 -8.77 21.73
C ARG A 201 -18.08 -9.57 20.51
N VAL A 202 -16.82 -10.05 20.51
CA VAL A 202 -16.23 -10.81 19.39
C VAL A 202 -17.07 -11.99 18.90
N PRO A 203 -17.68 -12.84 19.77
CA PRO A 203 -18.57 -13.91 19.31
C PRO A 203 -19.77 -13.40 18.49
N ALA A 204 -20.32 -12.24 18.83
CA ALA A 204 -21.41 -11.62 18.07
C ALA A 204 -20.93 -11.09 16.72
N ALA A 205 -19.68 -10.59 16.64
CA ALA A 205 -19.06 -10.17 15.38
C ALA A 205 -18.87 -11.36 14.42
N LEU A 206 -18.38 -12.49 14.93
CA LEU A 206 -18.23 -13.73 14.14
C LEU A 206 -19.60 -14.26 13.69
N ALA A 207 -20.63 -14.18 14.55
CA ALA A 207 -21.99 -14.54 14.18
C ALA A 207 -22.58 -13.62 13.09
N ALA A 208 -22.23 -12.32 13.07
CA ALA A 208 -22.65 -11.40 12.01
C ALA A 208 -22.05 -11.78 10.65
N PHE A 209 -20.77 -12.17 10.62
CA PHE A 209 -20.13 -12.71 9.42
C PHE A 209 -20.80 -13.99 8.93
N ALA A 210 -21.04 -14.95 9.83
CA ALA A 210 -21.67 -16.22 9.48
C ALA A 210 -23.05 -16.01 8.85
N ARG A 211 -23.90 -15.17 9.45
CA ARG A 211 -25.21 -14.82 8.87
C ARG A 211 -25.10 -14.21 7.48
N HIS A 212 -24.17 -13.28 7.27
CA HIS A 212 -23.99 -12.65 5.96
C HIS A 212 -23.51 -13.65 4.89
N ARG A 213 -22.56 -14.52 5.24
CA ARG A 213 -22.08 -15.60 4.37
C ARG A 213 -23.22 -16.55 4.00
N ASP A 214 -24.02 -16.96 4.97
CA ASP A 214 -25.10 -17.92 4.75
C ASP A 214 -26.17 -17.31 3.84
N ASN A 215 -26.56 -16.04 4.10
CA ASN A 215 -27.45 -15.29 3.21
C ASN A 215 -26.90 -15.20 1.78
N LEU A 216 -25.62 -14.82 1.59
CA LEU A 216 -25.01 -14.67 0.25
C LEU A 216 -24.98 -15.98 -0.52
N ARG A 217 -24.72 -17.07 0.18
CA ARG A 217 -24.66 -18.40 -0.40
C ARG A 217 -26.04 -18.93 -0.78
N GLU A 218 -27.05 -18.70 0.05
CA GLU A 218 -28.41 -19.20 -0.18
C GLU A 218 -29.14 -18.43 -1.30
N GLU A 219 -29.05 -17.10 -1.32
CA GLU A 219 -29.83 -16.28 -2.26
C GLU A 219 -29.06 -15.94 -3.55
N LEU A 220 -27.73 -15.80 -3.50
CA LEU A 220 -26.92 -15.34 -4.63
C LEU A 220 -25.86 -16.36 -5.11
N GLY A 221 -25.60 -17.42 -4.34
CA GLY A 221 -24.55 -18.40 -4.66
C GLY A 221 -23.13 -17.82 -4.62
N LEU A 222 -22.94 -16.69 -3.92
CA LEU A 222 -21.66 -15.99 -3.81
C LEU A 222 -21.00 -16.22 -2.44
N ASP A 223 -19.69 -16.08 -2.39
CA ASP A 223 -18.93 -16.03 -1.14
C ASP A 223 -18.67 -14.57 -0.71
N PRO A 224 -18.49 -14.29 0.60
CA PRO A 224 -18.08 -12.97 1.07
C PRO A 224 -16.74 -12.52 0.48
N SER A 225 -16.54 -11.21 0.31
CA SER A 225 -15.30 -10.68 -0.27
C SER A 225 -14.07 -11.05 0.57
N ALA A 226 -12.89 -10.96 -0.06
CA ALA A 226 -11.62 -11.14 0.64
C ALA A 226 -11.47 -10.18 1.82
N THR A 227 -12.01 -8.96 1.74
CA THR A 227 -11.94 -7.96 2.82
C THR A 227 -12.68 -8.44 4.07
N LEU A 228 -13.92 -8.93 3.92
CA LEU A 228 -14.71 -9.42 5.05
C LEU A 228 -14.21 -10.76 5.57
N ARG A 229 -13.73 -11.66 4.68
CA ARG A 229 -13.06 -12.91 5.07
C ARG A 229 -11.79 -12.66 5.88
N ASN A 230 -10.99 -11.67 5.49
CA ASN A 230 -9.81 -11.26 6.25
C ASN A 230 -10.18 -10.69 7.62
N LEU A 231 -11.21 -9.83 7.71
CA LEU A 231 -11.69 -9.34 9.00
C LEU A 231 -12.15 -10.48 9.91
N HIS A 232 -12.91 -11.45 9.36
CA HIS A 232 -13.31 -12.65 10.10
C HIS A 232 -12.11 -13.47 10.60
N GLN A 233 -11.10 -13.70 9.75
CA GLN A 233 -9.88 -14.40 10.14
C GLN A 233 -9.12 -13.68 11.26
N ARG A 234 -9.04 -12.35 11.21
CA ARG A 234 -8.39 -11.53 12.24
C ARG A 234 -9.12 -11.59 13.57
N LEU A 235 -10.46 -11.51 13.55
CA LEU A 235 -11.27 -11.65 14.77
C LEU A 235 -11.16 -13.05 15.39
N LEU A 236 -11.04 -14.11 14.58
CA LEU A 236 -10.76 -15.46 15.06
C LEU A 236 -9.37 -15.58 15.72
N ARG A 237 -8.41 -14.73 15.34
CA ARG A 237 -7.05 -14.67 15.89
C ARG A 237 -6.92 -13.74 17.10
N GLY A 238 -8.00 -13.05 17.51
CA GLY A 238 -8.00 -12.12 18.64
C GLY A 238 -7.49 -10.71 18.32
N GLU A 239 -7.31 -10.37 17.05
CA GLU A 239 -6.77 -9.08 16.57
C GLU A 239 -7.85 -7.98 16.48
N ALA A 240 -8.49 -7.62 17.60
CA ALA A 240 -9.64 -6.69 17.65
C ALA A 240 -9.28 -5.18 17.50
N ARG A 241 -8.45 -4.80 16.51
CA ARG A 241 -8.13 -3.39 16.20
C ARG A 241 -8.39 -3.05 14.71
N PRO A 242 -8.96 -1.88 14.36
CA PRO A 242 -9.32 -1.57 12.98
C PRO A 242 -8.09 -1.37 12.08
N VAL A 243 -8.18 -1.82 10.83
CA VAL A 243 -7.25 -1.47 9.74
C VAL A 243 -7.87 -0.30 8.96
N PRO A 244 -7.07 0.71 8.53
CA PRO A 244 -7.53 1.77 7.64
C PRO A 244 -8.11 1.18 6.35
N VAL A 245 -9.29 1.64 5.95
CA VAL A 245 -9.90 1.31 4.65
C VAL A 245 -8.97 1.81 3.55
N ALA A 246 -8.70 0.98 2.54
CA ALA A 246 -7.93 1.35 1.35
C ALA A 246 -8.41 2.69 0.77
N PRO A 247 -7.51 3.52 0.20
CA PRO A 247 -7.90 4.79 -0.39
C PRO A 247 -9.01 4.57 -1.42
N LYS A 248 -10.08 5.37 -1.32
CA LYS A 248 -11.12 5.46 -2.33
C LYS A 248 -10.47 5.66 -3.71
N PRO A 249 -11.07 5.14 -4.81
CA PRO A 249 -10.74 5.64 -6.13
C PRO A 249 -10.82 7.16 -6.10
N SER A 250 -9.79 7.81 -6.64
CA SER A 250 -9.74 9.26 -6.82
C SER A 250 -11.06 9.77 -7.43
N PRO A 251 -11.49 11.01 -7.15
CA PRO A 251 -12.62 11.61 -7.86
C PRO A 251 -12.42 11.42 -9.37
N GLY A 252 -13.47 10.98 -10.08
CA GLY A 252 -13.40 10.49 -11.45
C GLY A 252 -12.59 11.39 -12.39
N LEU A 253 -11.87 10.78 -13.33
CA LEU A 253 -11.11 11.54 -14.33
C LEU A 253 -12.07 12.27 -15.26
N ILE A 254 -12.10 13.59 -15.17
CA ILE A 254 -12.93 14.45 -16.03
C ILE A 254 -12.46 14.34 -17.48
N GLY A 255 -13.38 13.97 -18.38
CA GLY A 255 -13.19 14.01 -19.83
C GLY A 255 -12.19 12.99 -20.37
N ARG A 256 -12.00 11.86 -19.67
CA ARG A 256 -11.09 10.78 -20.06
C ARG A 256 -11.80 9.45 -20.33
N GLU A 257 -13.12 9.46 -20.48
CA GLU A 257 -13.94 8.25 -20.67
C GLU A 257 -13.54 7.50 -21.95
N ARG A 258 -13.20 8.24 -23.01
CA ARG A 258 -12.74 7.66 -24.28
C ARG A 258 -11.36 7.05 -24.14
N GLU A 259 -10.43 7.74 -23.50
CA GLU A 259 -9.06 7.25 -23.29
C GLU A 259 -9.04 6.02 -22.38
N ILE A 260 -9.88 5.99 -21.34
CA ILE A 260 -10.06 4.79 -20.50
C ILE A 260 -10.53 3.61 -21.35
N ALA A 261 -11.52 3.80 -22.21
CA ALA A 261 -12.00 2.76 -23.12
C ALA A 261 -10.93 2.33 -24.16
N VAL A 262 -10.15 3.29 -24.68
CA VAL A 262 -9.04 3.03 -25.60
C VAL A 262 -7.94 2.21 -24.93
N VAL A 263 -7.54 2.56 -23.71
CA VAL A 263 -6.53 1.82 -22.94
C VAL A 263 -7.03 0.41 -22.60
N ALA A 264 -8.29 0.28 -22.17
CA ALA A 264 -8.88 -1.03 -21.88
C ALA A 264 -8.92 -1.93 -23.14
N ASN A 265 -9.30 -1.38 -24.29
CA ASN A 265 -9.31 -2.11 -25.56
C ASN A 265 -7.89 -2.44 -26.05
N ALA A 266 -6.95 -1.50 -25.92
CA ALA A 266 -5.54 -1.68 -26.27
C ALA A 266 -4.93 -2.83 -25.45
N LEU A 267 -5.16 -2.84 -24.14
CA LEU A 267 -4.74 -3.92 -23.24
C LEU A 267 -5.48 -5.23 -23.54
N ALA A 268 -6.68 -5.21 -24.14
CA ALA A 268 -7.35 -6.44 -24.58
C ALA A 268 -6.71 -7.06 -25.84
N GLN A 269 -6.09 -6.23 -26.68
CA GLN A 269 -5.55 -6.65 -27.98
C GLN A 269 -4.03 -6.89 -27.98
N ARG A 270 -3.29 -6.24 -27.07
CA ARG A 270 -1.83 -6.21 -27.08
C ARG A 270 -1.26 -6.46 -25.69
N PRO A 271 -0.17 -7.24 -25.59
CA PRO A 271 0.47 -7.55 -24.32
C PRO A 271 1.31 -6.38 -23.77
N LEU A 272 1.65 -5.40 -24.61
CA LEU A 272 2.34 -4.17 -24.21
C LEU A 272 1.59 -2.94 -24.75
N VAL A 273 1.20 -2.07 -23.84
CA VAL A 273 0.66 -0.75 -24.15
C VAL A 273 1.52 0.30 -23.45
N THR A 274 1.97 1.31 -24.17
CA THR A 274 2.71 2.44 -23.59
C THR A 274 1.88 3.70 -23.75
N LEU A 275 1.53 4.32 -22.62
CA LEU A 275 0.98 5.66 -22.59
C LEU A 275 2.11 6.65 -22.80
N VAL A 276 2.12 7.28 -23.96
CA VAL A 276 3.09 8.32 -24.32
C VAL A 276 2.39 9.66 -24.27
N GLY A 277 3.09 10.67 -23.76
CA GLY A 277 2.55 12.03 -23.73
C GLY A 277 3.40 12.95 -22.86
N PRO A 278 3.19 14.26 -22.97
CA PRO A 278 3.98 15.25 -22.22
C PRO A 278 3.81 15.09 -20.70
N GLY A 279 4.72 15.70 -19.94
CA GLY A 279 4.60 15.79 -18.48
C GLY A 279 3.25 16.42 -18.09
N GLY A 280 2.67 16.00 -16.97
CA GLY A 280 1.41 16.60 -16.48
C GLY A 280 0.14 16.29 -17.30
N VAL A 281 0.22 15.49 -18.37
CA VAL A 281 -0.95 15.12 -19.20
C VAL A 281 -1.93 14.13 -18.52
N GLY A 282 -1.49 13.50 -17.42
CA GLY A 282 -2.31 12.59 -16.62
C GLY A 282 -2.11 11.09 -16.90
N LYS A 283 -0.99 10.67 -17.50
CA LYS A 283 -0.70 9.25 -17.81
C LYS A 283 -0.79 8.34 -16.59
N THR A 284 -0.16 8.72 -15.48
CA THR A 284 -0.21 8.00 -14.20
C THR A 284 -1.64 7.83 -13.69
N ARG A 285 -2.44 8.91 -13.72
CA ARG A 285 -3.84 8.86 -13.28
C ARG A 285 -4.70 8.00 -14.21
N LEU A 286 -4.43 8.03 -15.52
CA LEU A 286 -5.10 7.17 -16.51
C LEU A 286 -4.72 5.69 -16.32
N ALA A 287 -3.46 5.38 -16.03
CA ALA A 287 -2.99 4.03 -15.74
C ALA A 287 -3.62 3.45 -14.46
N GLN A 288 -3.89 4.29 -13.46
CA GLN A 288 -4.62 3.87 -12.24
C GLN A 288 -6.07 3.43 -12.52
N GLN A 289 -6.67 3.82 -13.65
CA GLN A 289 -8.01 3.38 -14.06
C GLN A 289 -7.99 2.09 -14.90
N ALA A 290 -6.81 1.57 -15.25
CA ALA A 290 -6.67 0.48 -16.23
C ALA A 290 -6.90 -0.94 -15.64
N GLY A 291 -7.07 -1.09 -14.33
CA GLY A 291 -7.38 -2.37 -13.70
C GLY A 291 -7.68 -2.26 -12.20
N GLU A 292 -8.45 -3.21 -11.65
CA GLU A 292 -8.89 -3.17 -10.26
C GLU A 292 -7.74 -3.36 -9.25
N ARG A 293 -6.64 -4.05 -9.64
CA ARG A 293 -5.44 -4.32 -8.81
C ARG A 293 -4.18 -4.62 -9.64
N PRO A 294 -3.56 -3.63 -10.32
CA PRO A 294 -2.31 -3.88 -11.03
C PRO A 294 -1.13 -4.10 -10.07
N THR A 295 -0.15 -4.90 -10.50
CA THR A 295 1.20 -4.84 -9.92
C THR A 295 1.81 -3.51 -10.37
N TRP A 296 2.01 -2.58 -9.45
CA TRP A 296 2.47 -1.23 -9.76
C TRP A 296 3.93 -1.02 -9.39
N VAL A 297 4.72 -0.48 -10.31
CA VAL A 297 6.12 -0.10 -10.09
C VAL A 297 6.25 1.39 -10.42
N ASP A 298 6.53 2.20 -9.40
CA ASP A 298 6.93 3.60 -9.62
C ASP A 298 8.44 3.64 -9.82
N LEU A 299 8.89 4.00 -11.03
CA LEU A 299 10.30 4.08 -11.35
C LEU A 299 10.89 5.47 -11.05
N ALA A 300 10.07 6.49 -10.76
CA ALA A 300 10.55 7.84 -10.44
C ALA A 300 11.65 7.94 -9.35
N PRO A 301 11.64 7.15 -8.25
CA PRO A 301 12.69 7.25 -7.24
C PRO A 301 14.01 6.59 -7.67
N LEU A 302 14.00 5.79 -8.75
CA LEU A 302 15.18 5.07 -9.20
C LEU A 302 16.08 5.96 -10.06
N ARG A 303 17.39 5.71 -10.00
CA ARG A 303 18.38 6.43 -10.83
C ARG A 303 19.30 5.50 -11.61
N GLU A 304 19.59 4.34 -11.04
CA GLU A 304 20.54 3.40 -11.60
C GLU A 304 19.82 2.32 -12.43
N PRO A 305 20.20 2.08 -13.71
CA PRO A 305 19.59 1.08 -14.59
C PRO A 305 19.46 -0.32 -13.97
N GLU A 306 20.44 -0.75 -13.20
CA GLU A 306 20.50 -2.05 -12.53
C GLU A 306 19.42 -2.23 -11.44
N THR A 307 18.79 -1.16 -10.97
CA THR A 307 17.74 -1.21 -9.94
C THR A 307 16.34 -1.48 -10.49
N VAL A 308 16.14 -1.39 -11.81
CA VAL A 308 14.83 -1.61 -12.46
C VAL A 308 14.32 -3.04 -12.24
N VAL A 309 15.16 -4.04 -12.50
CA VAL A 309 14.78 -5.45 -12.38
C VAL A 309 14.46 -5.82 -10.91
N PRO A 310 15.29 -5.45 -9.91
CA PRO A 310 14.93 -5.59 -8.50
C PRO A 310 13.60 -4.93 -8.10
N ALA A 311 13.33 -3.71 -8.59
CA ALA A 311 12.09 -3.00 -8.25
C ALA A 311 10.85 -3.69 -8.82
N ILE A 312 10.92 -4.22 -10.04
CA ILE A 312 9.83 -5.01 -10.64
C ILE A 312 9.64 -6.31 -9.85
N ALA A 313 10.74 -6.98 -9.46
CA ALA A 313 10.70 -8.21 -8.68
C ALA A 313 10.04 -7.98 -7.31
N GLU A 314 10.44 -6.92 -6.60
CA GLU A 314 9.86 -6.52 -5.32
C GLU A 314 8.34 -6.28 -5.43
N ALA A 315 7.90 -5.48 -6.40
CA ALA A 315 6.49 -5.18 -6.60
C ALA A 315 5.66 -6.41 -7.01
N ALA A 316 6.24 -7.30 -7.83
CA ALA A 316 5.61 -8.54 -8.25
C ALA A 316 5.63 -9.63 -7.17
N GLY A 317 6.31 -9.41 -6.04
CA GLY A 317 6.54 -10.43 -5.02
C GLY A 317 7.43 -11.58 -5.50
N VAL A 318 8.19 -11.35 -6.58
CA VAL A 318 9.11 -12.31 -7.19
C VAL A 318 10.46 -12.16 -6.53
N ARG A 319 11.05 -13.26 -6.10
CA ARG A 319 12.41 -13.29 -5.56
C ARG A 319 13.26 -14.18 -6.47
N ALA A 320 14.46 -13.72 -6.78
CA ALA A 320 15.37 -14.45 -7.62
C ALA A 320 16.03 -15.57 -6.79
N GLU A 321 16.04 -16.79 -7.31
CA GLU A 321 16.84 -17.85 -6.69
C GLU A 321 18.34 -17.47 -6.72
N PRO A 322 19.13 -17.77 -5.68
CA PRO A 322 20.58 -17.54 -5.70
C PRO A 322 21.20 -18.20 -6.93
N GLY A 323 21.96 -17.46 -7.75
CA GLY A 323 22.57 -17.98 -8.98
C GLY A 323 21.68 -17.90 -10.24
N VAL A 324 20.38 -17.63 -10.07
CA VAL A 324 19.47 -17.28 -11.17
C VAL A 324 19.53 -15.77 -11.36
N GLU A 325 19.81 -15.33 -12.59
CA GLU A 325 19.73 -13.92 -12.94
C GLU A 325 18.34 -13.38 -12.55
N PRO A 326 18.22 -12.25 -11.83
CA PRO A 326 16.91 -11.72 -11.39
C PRO A 326 15.90 -11.54 -12.51
N LEU A 327 16.39 -11.23 -13.72
CA LEU A 327 15.57 -11.17 -14.92
C LEU A 327 15.02 -12.54 -15.33
N GLY A 328 15.78 -13.62 -15.13
CA GLY A 328 15.35 -15.00 -15.34
C GLY A 328 14.20 -15.43 -14.43
N ALA A 329 14.27 -15.14 -13.13
CA ALA A 329 13.19 -15.45 -12.19
C ALA A 329 11.90 -14.67 -12.52
N LEU A 330 12.05 -13.40 -12.88
CA LEU A 330 10.95 -12.59 -13.36
C LEU A 330 10.34 -13.09 -14.67
N ARG A 331 11.14 -13.66 -15.59
CA ARG A 331 10.63 -14.32 -16.80
C ARG A 331 9.78 -15.54 -16.45
N GLU A 332 10.19 -16.33 -15.47
CA GLU A 332 9.42 -17.49 -15.03
C GLU A 332 8.10 -17.09 -14.36
N TRP A 333 8.15 -16.07 -13.49
CA TRP A 333 6.93 -15.47 -12.92
C TRP A 333 6.02 -14.96 -14.02
N ALA A 334 6.56 -14.19 -14.98
CA ALA A 334 5.79 -13.70 -16.11
C ALA A 334 5.12 -14.88 -16.82
N GLY A 335 5.87 -15.96 -17.05
CA GLY A 335 5.44 -17.29 -17.54
C GLY A 335 4.10 -17.78 -16.97
N ARG A 336 3.85 -17.51 -15.69
CA ARG A 336 2.72 -18.00 -14.90
C ARG A 336 1.71 -16.91 -14.51
N ALA A 337 2.04 -15.63 -14.72
CA ALA A 337 1.24 -14.49 -14.27
C ALA A 337 0.00 -14.26 -15.15
N ASP A 338 -1.15 -14.00 -14.52
CA ASP A 338 -2.40 -13.56 -15.15
C ASP A 338 -2.79 -12.22 -14.50
N GLY A 339 -2.57 -11.10 -15.19
CA GLY A 339 -2.75 -9.78 -14.61
C GLY A 339 -2.12 -8.62 -15.39
N LEU A 340 -2.13 -7.45 -14.77
CA LEU A 340 -1.60 -6.19 -15.31
C LEU A 340 -0.39 -5.73 -14.49
N LEU A 341 0.77 -5.60 -15.14
CA LEU A 341 1.95 -4.92 -14.61
C LEU A 341 1.97 -3.48 -15.13
N VAL A 342 1.99 -2.51 -14.21
CA VAL A 342 2.11 -1.08 -14.54
C VAL A 342 3.51 -0.61 -14.19
N LEU A 343 4.21 -0.05 -15.18
CA LEU A 343 5.51 0.61 -15.02
C LEU A 343 5.31 2.11 -15.20
N ASP A 344 5.40 2.90 -14.13
CA ASP A 344 5.18 4.35 -14.18
C ASP A 344 6.52 5.10 -14.27
N ASN A 345 6.55 6.19 -15.04
CA ASN A 345 7.69 7.11 -15.21
C ASN A 345 8.95 6.51 -15.86
N CYS A 346 8.79 5.73 -16.93
CA CYS A 346 9.89 4.99 -17.56
C CYS A 346 10.95 5.85 -18.28
N GLU A 347 10.69 7.14 -18.55
CA GLU A 347 11.49 7.97 -19.48
C GLU A 347 12.99 8.08 -19.16
N HIS A 348 13.37 8.00 -17.89
CA HIS A 348 14.75 8.20 -17.45
C HIS A 348 15.56 6.88 -17.42
N LEU A 349 14.90 5.73 -17.60
CA LEU A 349 15.48 4.39 -17.56
C LEU A 349 15.09 3.54 -18.78
N LEU A 350 14.74 4.17 -19.90
CA LEU A 350 14.17 3.51 -21.07
C LEU A 350 14.94 2.28 -21.57
N PRO A 351 16.28 2.31 -21.73
CA PRO A 351 16.98 1.11 -22.21
C PRO A 351 16.83 -0.09 -21.27
N ALA A 352 16.87 0.15 -19.95
CA ALA A 352 16.74 -0.89 -18.94
C ALA A 352 15.29 -1.41 -18.85
N VAL A 353 14.32 -0.50 -18.88
CA VAL A 353 12.89 -0.85 -18.89
C VAL A 353 12.53 -1.64 -20.15
N ALA A 354 12.99 -1.20 -21.32
CA ALA A 354 12.74 -1.88 -22.58
C ALA A 354 13.32 -3.30 -22.60
N ALA A 355 14.55 -3.48 -22.09
CA ALA A 355 15.17 -4.79 -21.94
C ALA A 355 14.37 -5.70 -21.00
N ALA A 356 13.96 -5.18 -19.84
CA ALA A 356 13.15 -5.93 -18.88
C ALA A 356 11.80 -6.36 -19.48
N VAL A 357 11.03 -5.42 -20.04
CA VAL A 357 9.72 -5.70 -20.66
C VAL A 357 9.83 -6.70 -21.81
N THR A 358 10.84 -6.57 -22.67
CA THR A 358 11.09 -7.53 -23.77
C THR A 358 11.27 -8.94 -23.23
N ALA A 359 12.07 -9.10 -22.17
CA ALA A 359 12.31 -10.39 -21.55
C ALA A 359 11.03 -10.98 -20.93
N LEU A 360 10.25 -10.19 -20.20
CA LEU A 360 9.01 -10.66 -19.55
C LEU A 360 7.96 -11.12 -20.57
N LEU A 361 7.79 -10.37 -21.66
CA LEU A 361 6.80 -10.70 -22.68
C LEU A 361 7.21 -11.90 -23.54
N ALA A 362 8.51 -12.14 -23.70
CA ALA A 362 9.03 -13.32 -24.40
C ALA A 362 8.75 -14.64 -23.67
N ALA A 363 8.33 -14.62 -22.40
CA ALA A 363 8.02 -15.81 -21.62
C ALA A 363 6.70 -16.52 -22.01
N GLY A 364 5.87 -15.93 -22.91
CA GLY A 364 4.69 -16.56 -23.54
C GLY A 364 3.41 -16.66 -22.68
N THR A 365 2.76 -15.53 -22.37
CA THR A 365 1.88 -15.42 -21.18
C THR A 365 0.55 -14.67 -21.41
N ARG A 366 -0.30 -14.62 -20.36
CA ARG A 366 -1.47 -13.71 -20.22
C ARG A 366 -1.12 -12.38 -19.53
N LEU A 367 0.14 -12.17 -19.14
CA LEU A 367 0.61 -10.94 -18.51
C LEU A 367 0.52 -9.77 -19.50
N ARG A 368 -0.04 -8.65 -19.04
CA ARG A 368 -0.12 -7.42 -19.82
C ARG A 368 0.70 -6.36 -19.12
N VAL A 369 1.43 -5.58 -19.90
CA VAL A 369 2.27 -4.48 -19.41
C VAL A 369 1.68 -3.17 -19.89
N LEU A 370 1.44 -2.26 -18.94
CA LEU A 370 1.10 -0.87 -19.20
C LEU A 370 2.25 0.01 -18.71
N ALA A 371 2.94 0.68 -19.63
CA ALA A 371 4.00 1.62 -19.29
C ALA A 371 3.51 3.06 -19.41
N THR A 372 3.99 3.96 -18.56
CA THR A 372 3.85 5.41 -18.75
C THR A 372 5.22 6.03 -19.01
N SER A 373 5.31 6.86 -20.06
CA SER A 373 6.57 7.46 -20.48
C SER A 373 6.35 8.76 -21.27
N ARG A 374 7.40 9.57 -21.43
CA ARG A 374 7.41 10.72 -22.36
C ARG A 374 7.65 10.33 -23.81
N GLU A 375 8.33 9.20 -24.03
CA GLU A 375 8.63 8.64 -25.34
C GLU A 375 8.41 7.12 -25.37
N PRO A 376 8.18 6.50 -26.54
CA PRO A 376 7.97 5.05 -26.64
C PRO A 376 9.14 4.24 -26.05
N LEU A 377 8.85 3.04 -25.53
CA LEU A 377 9.89 2.12 -25.04
C LEU A 377 10.74 1.57 -26.20
N GLY A 378 10.19 1.51 -27.41
CA GLY A 378 10.90 1.01 -28.60
C GLY A 378 10.96 -0.52 -28.66
N VAL A 379 9.99 -1.21 -28.05
CA VAL A 379 9.97 -2.68 -27.93
C VAL A 379 9.10 -3.31 -29.03
N PRO A 380 9.50 -4.44 -29.66
CA PRO A 380 8.65 -5.14 -30.62
C PRO A 380 7.30 -5.55 -30.02
N GLY A 381 6.21 -5.22 -30.71
CA GLY A 381 4.84 -5.52 -30.23
C GLY A 381 4.23 -4.47 -29.31
N GLU A 382 4.96 -3.39 -29.01
CA GLU A 382 4.47 -2.20 -28.32
C GLU A 382 3.33 -1.53 -29.09
N LEU A 383 2.21 -1.29 -28.40
CA LEU A 383 1.16 -0.40 -28.86
C LEU A 383 1.26 0.93 -28.11
N VAL A 384 1.66 1.97 -28.83
CA VAL A 384 1.74 3.32 -28.29
C VAL A 384 0.35 3.96 -28.31
N VAL A 385 -0.12 4.38 -27.14
CA VAL A 385 -1.33 5.19 -26.98
C VAL A 385 -0.87 6.61 -26.64
N ASP A 386 -1.03 7.51 -27.60
CA ASP A 386 -0.68 8.93 -27.41
C ASP A 386 -1.78 9.63 -26.59
N VAL A 387 -1.46 9.93 -25.33
CA VAL A 387 -2.36 10.60 -24.40
C VAL A 387 -2.40 12.08 -24.74
N GLN A 388 -3.46 12.48 -25.43
CA GLN A 388 -3.65 13.87 -25.82
C GLN A 388 -3.97 14.75 -24.61
N PRO A 389 -3.69 16.07 -24.68
CA PRO A 389 -4.27 17.03 -23.76
C PRO A 389 -5.80 17.03 -23.77
N LEU A 390 -6.42 17.59 -22.74
CA LEU A 390 -7.87 17.66 -22.65
C LEU A 390 -8.47 18.52 -23.76
N THR A 391 -9.63 18.11 -24.24
CA THR A 391 -10.44 18.95 -25.13
C THR A 391 -10.90 20.21 -24.40
N VAL A 392 -11.14 21.30 -25.12
CA VAL A 392 -11.57 22.58 -24.52
C VAL A 392 -12.77 22.41 -23.56
N PRO A 393 -13.83 21.66 -23.89
CA PRO A 393 -14.92 21.42 -22.93
C PRO A 393 -14.47 20.73 -21.64
N SER A 394 -13.67 19.66 -21.73
CA SER A 394 -13.16 18.92 -20.57
C SER A 394 -12.14 19.72 -19.76
N ALA A 395 -11.36 20.57 -20.43
CA ALA A 395 -10.41 21.47 -19.79
C ALA A 395 -11.14 22.56 -18.98
N ILE A 396 -12.22 23.11 -19.51
CA ILE A 396 -13.10 24.05 -18.79
C ILE A 396 -13.75 23.37 -17.59
N GLU A 397 -14.26 22.15 -17.77
CA GLU A 397 -14.85 21.36 -16.69
C GLU A 397 -13.84 21.07 -15.57
N LEU A 398 -12.62 20.65 -15.92
CA LEU A 398 -11.53 20.47 -14.97
C LEU A 398 -11.16 21.78 -14.28
N PHE A 399 -11.08 22.90 -15.02
CA PHE A 399 -10.77 24.21 -14.46
C PHE A 399 -11.81 24.58 -13.39
N ILE A 400 -13.10 24.53 -13.72
CA ILE A 400 -14.20 24.87 -12.81
C ILE A 400 -14.17 23.96 -11.58
N ALA A 401 -13.99 22.66 -11.77
CA ALA A 401 -13.92 21.69 -10.68
C ALA A 401 -12.73 21.89 -9.71
N ARG A 402 -11.73 22.69 -10.13
CA ARG A 402 -10.49 22.93 -9.37
C ARG A 402 -10.36 24.36 -8.87
N VAL A 403 -11.35 25.21 -9.12
CA VAL A 403 -11.43 26.54 -8.51
C VAL A 403 -11.71 26.39 -7.01
N PRO A 404 -10.89 26.98 -6.12
CA PRO A 404 -11.05 26.83 -4.67
C PRO A 404 -12.20 27.68 -4.10
N VAL A 405 -12.85 28.51 -4.93
CA VAL A 405 -13.97 29.36 -4.55
C VAL A 405 -15.26 28.54 -4.51
N SER A 406 -15.85 28.41 -3.31
CA SER A 406 -17.12 27.70 -3.13
C SER A 406 -18.26 28.35 -3.94
N GLY A 407 -19.05 27.55 -4.64
CA GLY A 407 -20.16 28.03 -5.46
C GLY A 407 -19.75 28.77 -6.73
N PHE A 408 -18.51 28.57 -7.22
CA PHE A 408 -18.06 29.18 -8.47
C PHE A 408 -18.87 28.69 -9.67
N THR A 409 -19.82 29.52 -10.13
CA THR A 409 -20.65 29.27 -11.32
C THR A 409 -20.35 30.33 -12.38
N PRO A 410 -19.55 30.01 -13.42
CA PRO A 410 -19.20 30.98 -14.45
C PRO A 410 -20.40 31.30 -15.36
N ASP A 411 -20.57 32.58 -15.69
CA ASP A 411 -21.49 33.01 -16.73
C ASP A 411 -20.88 32.82 -18.14
N ALA A 412 -21.63 33.16 -19.19
CA ALA A 412 -21.18 32.97 -20.57
C ALA A 412 -19.90 33.77 -20.91
N ALA A 413 -19.70 34.94 -20.32
CA ALA A 413 -18.51 35.76 -20.54
C ALA A 413 -17.29 35.12 -19.84
N LEU A 414 -17.47 34.68 -18.60
CA LEU A 414 -16.44 34.04 -17.81
C LEU A 414 -16.01 32.69 -18.41
N LEU A 415 -16.96 31.91 -18.94
CA LEU A 415 -16.67 30.69 -19.71
C LEU A 415 -15.79 30.98 -20.94
N GLY A 416 -16.00 32.13 -21.60
CA GLY A 416 -15.14 32.60 -22.70
C GLY A 416 -13.71 32.86 -22.26
N SER A 417 -13.50 33.49 -21.10
CA SER A 417 -12.16 33.71 -20.53
C SER A 417 -11.51 32.41 -20.04
N ILE A 418 -12.26 31.50 -19.41
CA ILE A 418 -11.77 30.17 -19.01
C ILE A 418 -11.34 29.37 -20.25
N ALA A 419 -12.10 29.42 -21.34
CA ALA A 419 -11.75 28.75 -22.59
C ALA A 419 -10.44 29.29 -23.18
N ARG A 420 -10.21 30.62 -23.13
CA ARG A 420 -8.94 31.24 -23.52
C ARG A 420 -7.78 30.76 -22.66
N ILE A 421 -7.97 30.71 -21.34
CA ILE A 421 -6.97 30.19 -20.40
C ILE A 421 -6.64 28.73 -20.72
N CYS A 422 -7.65 27.87 -20.85
CA CYS A 422 -7.45 26.45 -21.15
C CYS A 422 -6.73 26.24 -22.49
N ALA A 423 -7.04 27.07 -23.49
CA ALA A 423 -6.35 27.04 -24.79
C ALA A 423 -4.90 27.53 -24.69
N ALA A 424 -4.61 28.55 -23.88
CA ALA A 424 -3.24 29.02 -23.64
C ALA A 424 -2.38 28.00 -22.88
N LEU A 425 -3.01 27.13 -22.08
CA LEU A 425 -2.37 26.05 -21.33
C LEU A 425 -2.32 24.72 -22.12
N ASP A 426 -2.60 24.75 -23.42
CA ASP A 426 -2.61 23.61 -24.34
C ASP A 426 -3.47 22.42 -23.87
N GLY A 427 -4.44 22.63 -22.96
CA GLY A 427 -5.28 21.55 -22.42
C GLY A 427 -4.57 20.61 -21.43
N LEU A 428 -3.38 20.95 -20.91
CA LEU A 428 -2.63 20.08 -19.98
C LEU A 428 -3.31 20.07 -18.59
N PRO A 429 -3.79 18.91 -18.08
CA PRO A 429 -4.50 18.82 -16.80
C PRO A 429 -3.75 19.42 -15.61
N LEU A 430 -2.46 19.12 -15.46
CA LEU A 430 -1.68 19.69 -14.36
C LEU A 430 -1.56 21.22 -14.46
N ALA A 431 -1.37 21.75 -15.68
CA ALA A 431 -1.31 23.19 -15.91
C ALA A 431 -2.66 23.87 -15.60
N ILE A 432 -3.76 23.23 -15.99
CA ILE A 432 -5.13 23.68 -15.69
C ILE A 432 -5.40 23.66 -14.19
N GLU A 433 -5.01 22.58 -13.49
CA GLU A 433 -5.14 22.45 -12.03
C GLU A 433 -4.36 23.58 -11.32
N LEU A 434 -3.11 23.83 -11.72
CA LEU A 434 -2.28 24.92 -11.19
C LEU A 434 -2.88 26.31 -11.46
N ALA A 435 -3.45 26.54 -12.65
CA ALA A 435 -4.07 27.80 -13.01
C ALA A 435 -5.41 28.03 -12.28
N ALA A 436 -6.25 27.00 -12.19
CA ALA A 436 -7.54 27.05 -11.49
C ALA A 436 -7.37 27.33 -9.99
N ALA A 437 -6.33 26.76 -9.37
CA ALA A 437 -5.98 27.02 -7.97
C ALA A 437 -5.63 28.50 -7.68
N ARG A 438 -5.42 29.34 -8.71
CA ARG A 438 -5.18 30.78 -8.54
C ARG A 438 -6.45 31.62 -8.43
N ILE A 439 -7.58 31.10 -8.89
CA ILE A 439 -8.86 31.82 -8.85
C ILE A 439 -9.28 32.05 -7.40
N GLY A 440 -9.55 33.31 -7.07
CA GLY A 440 -9.78 33.80 -5.70
C GLY A 440 -8.72 34.82 -5.29
N SER A 441 -7.45 34.57 -5.62
CA SER A 441 -6.37 35.56 -5.52
C SER A 441 -6.25 36.43 -6.78
N LEU A 442 -6.62 35.85 -7.93
CA LEU A 442 -6.77 36.52 -9.21
C LEU A 442 -8.20 36.33 -9.70
N THR A 443 -8.69 37.30 -10.47
CA THR A 443 -9.89 37.07 -11.27
C THR A 443 -9.55 36.23 -12.50
N VAL A 444 -10.56 35.60 -13.11
CA VAL A 444 -10.38 34.84 -14.35
C VAL A 444 -9.88 35.75 -15.48
N ASP A 445 -10.35 36.99 -15.54
CA ASP A 445 -9.93 37.94 -16.58
C ASP A 445 -8.49 38.40 -16.36
N ASP A 446 -8.07 38.66 -15.11
CA ASP A 446 -6.66 38.95 -14.79
C ASP A 446 -5.74 37.79 -15.20
N LEU A 447 -6.19 36.56 -14.99
CA LEU A 447 -5.45 35.37 -15.37
C LEU A 447 -5.35 35.24 -16.89
N ALA A 448 -6.45 35.47 -17.62
CA ALA A 448 -6.47 35.44 -19.07
C ALA A 448 -5.57 36.52 -19.69
N GLU A 449 -5.63 37.76 -19.21
CA GLU A 449 -4.80 38.88 -19.70
C GLU A 449 -3.31 38.63 -19.47
N ARG A 450 -2.93 38.05 -18.32
CA ARG A 450 -1.53 37.74 -18.01
C ARG A 450 -0.98 36.60 -18.86
N LEU A 451 -1.78 35.58 -19.15
CA LEU A 451 -1.42 34.55 -20.12
C LEU A 451 -1.32 35.15 -21.55
N ASP A 452 -2.24 36.04 -21.95
CA ASP A 452 -2.18 36.70 -23.26
C ASP A 452 -0.93 37.60 -23.42
N ALA A 453 -0.40 38.18 -22.33
CA ALA A 453 0.78 39.06 -22.36
C ALA A 453 2.14 38.32 -22.43
N ARG A 454 2.26 37.11 -21.86
CA ARG A 454 3.54 36.35 -21.78
C ARG A 454 3.74 35.38 -22.96
N PHE A 455 2.66 34.86 -23.53
CA PHE A 455 2.66 33.81 -24.57
C PHE A 455 2.88 34.25 -26.05
N PRO A 456 2.90 35.55 -26.44
CA PRO A 456 3.20 35.94 -27.83
C PRO A 456 4.63 35.55 -28.28
N LEU A 457 5.58 35.40 -27.34
CA LEU A 457 6.96 35.01 -27.61
C LEU A 457 7.14 33.51 -27.89
N LEU A 458 6.23 32.66 -27.38
CA LEU A 458 6.27 31.20 -27.51
C LEU A 458 5.68 30.68 -28.83
N ARG A 459 4.77 31.44 -29.46
CA ARG A 459 4.10 31.03 -30.72
C ARG A 459 4.98 31.18 -31.97
N ARG A 460 6.16 31.82 -31.88
CA ARG A 460 7.02 32.14 -33.04
C ARG A 460 8.21 31.21 -33.23
N THR A 461 8.65 30.51 -32.19
CA THR A 461 9.71 29.51 -32.28
C THR A 461 9.02 28.14 -32.23
N GLY A 462 9.10 27.36 -33.30
CA GLY A 462 8.53 25.99 -33.35
C GLY A 462 9.23 24.99 -32.41
N ALA A 463 9.69 25.42 -31.24
CA ALA A 463 10.27 24.61 -30.19
C ALA A 463 9.13 23.91 -29.43
N GLY A 464 9.29 22.60 -29.20
CA GLY A 464 8.19 21.68 -28.91
C GLY A 464 7.43 21.91 -27.61
N ARG A 465 6.34 21.15 -27.50
CA ARG A 465 5.33 21.06 -26.42
C ARG A 465 5.87 20.92 -24.98
N HIS A 466 7.19 20.77 -24.81
CA HIS A 466 7.86 20.67 -23.50
C HIS A 466 7.96 22.03 -22.78
N HIS A 467 8.04 23.16 -23.51
CA HIS A 467 8.12 24.48 -22.88
C HIS A 467 6.82 24.87 -22.17
N ALA A 468 5.63 24.52 -22.67
CA ALA A 468 4.37 24.98 -22.06
C ALA A 468 4.18 24.56 -20.58
N LEU A 469 4.66 23.37 -20.19
CA LEU A 469 4.59 22.93 -18.78
C LEU A 469 5.67 23.61 -17.93
N GLU A 470 6.90 23.73 -18.44
CA GLU A 470 7.98 24.45 -17.76
C GLU A 470 7.60 25.93 -17.56
N ASP A 471 6.98 26.56 -18.56
CA ASP A 471 6.49 27.94 -18.51
C ASP A 471 5.35 28.13 -17.49
N VAL A 472 4.46 27.13 -17.36
CA VAL A 472 3.38 27.16 -16.37
C VAL A 472 3.89 26.88 -14.96
N VAL A 473 4.88 25.99 -14.82
CA VAL A 473 5.56 25.76 -13.53
C VAL A 473 6.38 26.99 -13.16
N ASP A 474 7.08 27.62 -14.11
CA ASP A 474 7.79 28.89 -13.97
C ASP A 474 6.85 29.99 -13.50
N TRP A 475 5.71 30.15 -14.16
CA TRP A 475 4.70 31.12 -13.75
C TRP A 475 4.09 30.79 -12.38
N SER A 476 3.79 29.52 -12.11
CA SER A 476 3.28 29.10 -10.81
C SER A 476 4.31 29.33 -9.71
N PHE A 477 5.58 29.17 -10.01
CA PHE A 477 6.71 29.48 -9.13
C PHE A 477 6.88 30.99 -8.93
N ASP A 478 6.87 31.80 -9.99
CA ASP A 478 6.99 33.27 -9.94
C ASP A 478 5.90 33.92 -9.07
N MET A 479 4.74 33.30 -8.99
CA MET A 479 3.59 33.75 -8.20
C MET A 479 3.60 33.28 -6.74
N LEU A 480 4.59 32.45 -6.36
CA LEU A 480 4.86 32.14 -4.96
C LEU A 480 5.53 33.33 -4.28
N THR A 481 5.25 33.53 -2.99
CA THR A 481 6.06 34.47 -2.20
C THR A 481 7.50 33.96 -2.12
N GLU A 482 8.46 34.83 -1.84
CA GLU A 482 9.87 34.40 -1.74
C GLU A 482 10.06 33.25 -0.72
N ASP A 483 9.32 33.26 0.38
CA ASP A 483 9.36 32.20 1.39
C ASP A 483 8.76 30.88 0.87
N GLU A 484 7.67 30.96 0.09
CA GLU A 484 7.05 29.80 -0.55
C GLU A 484 7.95 29.22 -1.65
N GLN A 485 8.63 30.07 -2.43
CA GLN A 485 9.62 29.65 -3.42
C GLN A 485 10.79 28.93 -2.73
N ARG A 486 11.37 29.53 -1.68
CA ARG A 486 12.45 28.92 -0.90
C ARG A 486 12.02 27.56 -0.36
N LEU A 487 10.84 27.45 0.25
CA LEU A 487 10.33 26.18 0.73
C LEU A 487 10.19 25.15 -0.40
N PHE A 488 9.51 25.52 -1.49
CA PHE A 488 9.26 24.62 -2.62
C PHE A 488 10.56 24.07 -3.23
N LEU A 489 11.58 24.91 -3.41
CA LEU A 489 12.89 24.49 -3.87
C LEU A 489 13.53 23.50 -2.89
N ARG A 490 13.50 23.80 -1.58
CA ARG A 490 14.14 22.97 -0.55
C ARG A 490 13.46 21.60 -0.38
N LEU A 491 12.15 21.52 -0.61
CA LEU A 491 11.41 20.25 -0.55
C LEU A 491 11.82 19.25 -1.64
N SER A 492 12.59 19.67 -2.66
CA SER A 492 13.04 18.77 -3.73
C SER A 492 14.04 17.70 -3.29
N VAL A 493 14.59 17.80 -2.08
CA VAL A 493 15.54 16.81 -1.52
C VAL A 493 14.87 15.52 -1.08
N PHE A 494 13.57 15.54 -0.80
CA PHE A 494 12.78 14.36 -0.49
C PHE A 494 12.50 13.56 -1.76
N ALA A 495 12.78 12.26 -1.72
CA ALA A 495 12.51 11.33 -2.81
C ALA A 495 11.07 10.78 -2.74
N ALA A 496 10.50 10.70 -1.54
CA ALA A 496 9.17 10.14 -1.31
C ALA A 496 8.24 11.11 -0.57
N SER A 497 7.28 10.57 0.16
CA SER A 497 6.36 11.36 0.97
C SER A 497 6.98 11.70 2.33
N PHE A 498 6.74 12.91 2.80
CA PHE A 498 7.31 13.44 4.04
C PHE A 498 6.24 14.07 4.91
N ASP A 499 6.41 13.99 6.23
CA ASP A 499 5.56 14.72 7.19
C ASP A 499 6.11 16.12 7.48
N ILE A 500 5.27 16.95 8.11
CA ILE A 500 5.60 18.35 8.46
C ILE A 500 6.84 18.43 9.36
N SER A 501 6.91 17.59 10.38
CA SER A 501 8.05 17.58 11.32
C SER A 501 9.38 17.28 10.62
N THR A 502 9.37 16.38 9.63
CA THR A 502 10.56 16.06 8.84
C THR A 502 10.89 17.20 7.89
N ALA A 503 9.89 17.81 7.25
CA ALA A 503 10.09 19.00 6.44
C ALA A 503 10.73 20.13 7.25
N GLU A 504 10.19 20.46 8.43
CA GLU A 504 10.74 21.45 9.37
C GLU A 504 12.20 21.16 9.71
N ALA A 505 12.50 19.91 10.07
CA ALA A 505 13.84 19.50 10.46
C ALA A 505 14.86 19.66 9.31
N VAL A 506 14.43 19.51 8.05
CA VAL A 506 15.31 19.52 6.88
C VAL A 506 15.42 20.89 6.21
N VAL A 507 14.31 21.59 6.03
CA VAL A 507 14.25 22.80 5.19
C VAL A 507 14.36 24.10 5.97
N ALA A 508 14.16 24.09 7.29
CA ALA A 508 14.15 25.32 8.08
C ALA A 508 15.56 25.87 8.33
N ASP A 509 15.76 27.18 8.23
CA ASP A 509 16.99 27.88 8.59
C ASP A 509 16.71 29.34 8.96
N ASP A 510 17.75 30.17 9.08
CA ASP A 510 17.60 31.59 9.45
C ASP A 510 16.69 32.36 8.47
N ASP A 511 16.69 31.99 7.19
CA ASP A 511 15.85 32.62 6.15
C ASP A 511 14.43 32.02 6.07
N LEU A 512 14.21 30.86 6.70
CA LEU A 512 12.93 30.17 6.74
C LEU A 512 12.74 29.46 8.09
N PRO A 513 12.25 30.17 9.12
CA PRO A 513 12.07 29.59 10.45
C PRO A 513 11.09 28.40 10.45
N ALA A 514 11.34 27.41 11.32
CA ALA A 514 10.58 26.17 11.38
C ALA A 514 9.08 26.40 11.59
N GLU A 515 8.71 27.38 12.43
CA GLU A 515 7.31 27.69 12.75
C GLU A 515 6.50 28.13 11.53
N ARG A 516 7.17 28.58 10.46
CA ARG A 516 6.51 29.02 9.22
C ARG A 516 6.33 27.89 8.21
N VAL A 517 7.05 26.77 8.35
CA VAL A 517 7.07 25.69 7.36
C VAL A 517 5.69 25.05 7.22
N ALA A 518 5.02 24.72 8.33
CA ALA A 518 3.68 24.13 8.29
C ALA A 518 2.66 24.99 7.52
N ASP A 519 2.61 26.30 7.80
CA ASP A 519 1.73 27.25 7.12
C ASP A 519 2.07 27.41 5.63
N LEU A 520 3.37 27.44 5.30
CA LEU A 520 3.83 27.52 3.92
C LEU A 520 3.54 26.24 3.15
N MET A 521 3.67 25.06 3.77
CA MET A 521 3.29 23.79 3.16
C MET A 521 1.78 23.74 2.89
N ALA A 522 0.94 24.20 3.83
CA ALA A 522 -0.50 24.32 3.59
C ALA A 522 -0.78 25.23 2.38
N ARG A 523 -0.14 26.40 2.29
CA ARG A 523 -0.26 27.30 1.13
C ARG A 523 0.23 26.67 -0.18
N LEU A 524 1.34 25.93 -0.16
CA LEU A 524 1.83 25.19 -1.34
C LEU A 524 0.85 24.09 -1.75
N ALA A 525 0.20 23.42 -0.79
CA ALA A 525 -0.81 22.41 -1.06
C ALA A 525 -2.08 23.03 -1.65
N ASP A 526 -2.57 24.15 -1.10
CA ASP A 526 -3.69 24.93 -1.63
C ASP A 526 -3.42 25.39 -3.08
N ARG A 527 -2.16 25.70 -3.38
CA ARG A 527 -1.68 26.09 -4.72
C ARG A 527 -1.32 24.90 -5.61
N SER A 528 -1.58 23.66 -5.18
CA SER A 528 -1.25 22.42 -5.90
C SER A 528 0.23 22.25 -6.27
N MET A 529 1.13 22.95 -5.57
CA MET A 529 2.58 22.81 -5.73
C MET A 529 3.11 21.58 -4.98
N ILE A 530 2.38 21.12 -3.96
CA ILE A 530 2.59 19.82 -3.29
C ILE A 530 1.24 19.11 -3.15
N THR A 531 1.27 17.78 -3.04
CA THR A 531 0.06 16.95 -2.94
C THR A 531 -0.01 16.22 -1.62
N ARG A 532 -1.22 15.92 -1.15
CA ARG A 532 -1.48 15.10 0.03
C ARG A 532 -2.16 13.81 -0.41
N PRO A 533 -1.44 12.67 -0.49
CA PRO A 533 -2.04 11.40 -0.89
C PRO A 533 -3.03 10.89 0.17
N GLY A 534 -4.31 10.74 -0.20
CA GLY A 534 -5.33 10.04 0.60
C GLY A 534 -5.99 10.85 1.74
N SER A 535 -7.16 10.38 2.18
CA SER A 535 -7.95 10.98 3.28
C SER A 535 -7.94 10.06 4.52
N ALA A 536 -7.82 10.68 5.70
CA ALA A 536 -7.83 10.10 7.05
C ALA A 536 -6.59 9.29 7.48
N GLY A 537 -5.57 9.99 8.01
CA GLY A 537 -4.51 9.40 8.85
C GLY A 537 -3.08 9.83 8.47
N ILE A 538 -2.49 10.72 9.29
CA ILE A 538 -1.12 11.28 9.24
C ILE A 538 -0.83 12.18 8.02
N GLY A 539 -0.38 13.41 8.30
CA GLY A 539 -0.17 14.51 7.35
C GLY A 539 1.09 14.36 6.48
N CYS A 540 1.11 13.34 5.63
CA CYS A 540 2.19 13.15 4.66
C CYS A 540 1.91 13.96 3.39
N TYR A 541 2.93 14.66 2.91
CA TYR A 541 2.94 15.45 1.68
C TYR A 541 3.86 14.77 0.67
N ARG A 542 3.63 15.04 -0.61
CA ARG A 542 4.50 14.59 -1.71
C ARG A 542 4.65 15.69 -2.74
N LEU A 543 5.88 15.92 -3.16
CA LEU A 543 6.17 16.74 -4.33
C LEU A 543 6.04 15.87 -5.59
N LEU A 544 5.19 16.26 -6.53
CA LEU A 544 5.05 15.50 -7.79
C LEU A 544 6.38 15.48 -8.54
N GLU A 545 6.71 14.36 -9.16
CA GLU A 545 8.03 14.14 -9.77
C GLU A 545 8.45 15.28 -10.72
N THR A 546 7.54 15.75 -11.57
CA THR A 546 7.80 16.87 -12.47
C THR A 546 8.16 18.16 -11.73
N LEU A 547 7.47 18.46 -10.62
CA LEU A 547 7.75 19.64 -9.79
C LEU A 547 9.03 19.45 -8.97
N ARG A 548 9.33 18.21 -8.56
CA ARG A 548 10.56 17.85 -7.84
C ARG A 548 11.80 18.03 -8.71
N VAL A 549 11.78 17.56 -9.95
CA VAL A 549 12.88 17.76 -10.90
C VAL A 549 13.10 19.25 -11.18
N TYR A 550 12.01 20.00 -11.43
CA TYR A 550 12.08 21.44 -11.62
C TYR A 550 12.70 22.14 -10.40
N ALA A 551 12.17 21.87 -9.20
CA ALA A 551 12.66 22.45 -7.95
C ALA A 551 14.14 22.10 -7.69
N ALA A 552 14.53 20.83 -7.89
CA ALA A 552 15.88 20.35 -7.68
C ALA A 552 16.91 21.03 -8.59
N SER A 553 16.53 21.32 -9.84
CA SER A 553 17.40 22.02 -10.80
C SER A 553 17.67 23.49 -10.45
N ARG A 554 16.85 24.08 -9.57
CA ARG A 554 16.90 25.50 -9.18
C ARG A 554 17.22 25.72 -7.70
N LEU A 555 17.41 24.65 -6.93
CA LEU A 555 17.73 24.74 -5.50
C LEU A 555 19.17 25.27 -5.31
N PRO A 556 19.36 26.50 -4.79
CA PRO A 556 20.69 26.96 -4.40
C PRO A 556 21.20 26.11 -3.23
N ASP A 557 22.51 25.86 -3.20
CA ASP A 557 23.19 25.10 -2.14
C ASP A 557 22.52 23.74 -1.84
N ALA A 558 22.13 23.01 -2.88
CA ALA A 558 21.43 21.72 -2.75
C ALA A 558 22.14 20.74 -1.78
N ASP A 559 23.47 20.74 -1.74
CA ASP A 559 24.24 19.88 -0.84
C ASP A 559 24.02 20.18 0.65
N ARG A 560 23.74 21.45 1.01
CA ARG A 560 23.40 21.80 2.40
C ARG A 560 22.12 21.10 2.85
N PHE A 561 21.09 21.13 2.02
CA PHE A 561 19.79 20.51 2.33
C PHE A 561 19.85 18.98 2.20
N ARG A 562 20.61 18.44 1.25
CA ARG A 562 20.86 16.99 1.16
C ARG A 562 21.62 16.46 2.38
N ARG A 563 22.63 17.20 2.86
CA ARG A 563 23.31 16.89 4.13
C ARG A 563 22.36 16.84 5.29
N ARG A 564 21.54 17.89 5.45
CA ARG A 564 20.58 17.97 6.54
C ARG A 564 19.50 16.88 6.45
N HIS A 565 19.05 16.54 5.25
CA HIS A 565 18.15 15.41 5.00
C HIS A 565 18.78 14.09 5.47
N ALA A 566 20.04 13.84 5.09
CA ALA A 566 20.77 12.64 5.53
C ALA A 566 21.01 12.63 7.05
N GLU A 567 21.29 13.77 7.68
CA GLU A 567 21.43 13.90 9.14
C GLU A 567 20.11 13.60 9.89
N VAL A 568 18.99 14.11 9.39
CA VAL A 568 17.65 13.84 9.94
C VAL A 568 17.32 12.36 9.82
N LEU A 569 17.60 11.75 8.66
CA LEU A 569 17.37 10.32 8.46
C LEU A 569 18.30 9.45 9.28
N ALA A 570 19.57 9.84 9.46
CA ALA A 570 20.49 9.14 10.36
C ALA A 570 19.98 9.19 11.81
N GLY A 571 19.50 10.36 12.27
CA GLY A 571 18.83 10.46 13.57
C GLY A 571 17.58 9.58 13.68
N PHE A 572 16.82 9.46 12.60
CA PHE A 572 15.65 8.59 12.54
C PHE A 572 16.02 7.10 12.59
N THR A 573 17.02 6.64 11.84
CA THR A 573 17.45 5.22 11.86
C THR A 573 18.05 4.84 13.22
N GLU A 574 18.79 5.74 13.86
CA GLU A 574 19.26 5.57 15.26
C GLU A 574 18.11 5.48 16.28
N GLN A 575 17.04 6.25 16.09
CA GLN A 575 15.84 6.13 16.94
C GLN A 575 15.08 4.84 16.68
N ALA A 576 14.97 4.46 15.42
CA ALA A 576 14.30 3.23 15.02
C ALA A 576 15.02 2.01 15.59
N ASP A 577 16.35 1.95 15.53
CA ASP A 577 17.14 0.85 16.09
C ASP A 577 16.86 0.63 17.58
N ARG A 578 16.89 1.70 18.39
CA ARG A 578 16.46 1.63 19.81
C ARG A 578 15.02 1.18 19.96
N GLY A 579 14.13 1.69 19.11
CA GLY A 579 12.71 1.34 19.08
C GLY A 579 12.43 -0.13 18.75
N LEU A 580 13.33 -0.79 18.00
CA LEU A 580 13.24 -2.21 17.64
C LEU A 580 13.60 -3.16 18.78
N PHE A 581 14.19 -2.67 19.89
CA PHE A 581 14.39 -3.45 21.11
C PHE A 581 13.17 -3.44 22.03
N GLY A 582 12.23 -2.50 21.84
CA GLY A 582 11.05 -2.35 22.67
C GLY A 582 9.81 -3.14 22.20
N PRO A 583 8.68 -3.00 22.91
CA PRO A 583 7.39 -3.59 22.51
C PRO A 583 6.78 -2.94 21.25
N ASP A 584 7.26 -1.74 20.88
CA ASP A 584 6.80 -0.99 19.71
C ASP A 584 7.48 -1.40 18.38
N GLU A 585 8.20 -2.53 18.35
CA GLU A 585 8.97 -3.01 17.18
C GLU A 585 8.15 -2.96 15.88
N VAL A 586 6.87 -3.38 15.93
CA VAL A 586 5.98 -3.40 14.77
C VAL A 586 5.70 -1.99 14.24
N ALA A 587 5.45 -1.03 15.14
CA ALA A 587 5.23 0.36 14.75
C ALA A 587 6.49 0.98 14.14
N TRP A 588 7.67 0.67 14.69
CA TRP A 588 8.96 1.12 14.14
C TRP A 588 9.30 0.49 12.79
N THR A 589 8.99 -0.81 12.61
CA THR A 589 9.10 -1.51 11.32
C THR A 589 8.29 -0.78 10.24
N HIS A 590 7.01 -0.49 10.50
CA HIS A 590 6.18 0.23 9.55
C HIS A 590 6.70 1.64 9.23
N ARG A 591 7.24 2.35 10.23
CA ARG A 591 7.87 3.67 10.02
C ARG A 591 9.10 3.56 9.14
N LEU A 592 9.97 2.57 9.37
CA LEU A 592 11.15 2.31 8.54
C LEU A 592 10.75 2.03 7.10
N ASP A 593 9.81 1.10 6.88
CA ASP A 593 9.32 0.75 5.54
C ASP A 593 8.81 1.97 4.78
N SER A 594 8.10 2.88 5.47
CA SER A 594 7.57 4.10 4.84
C SER A 594 8.63 5.12 4.40
N ARG A 595 9.89 4.98 4.86
CA ARG A 595 10.99 5.92 4.60
C ARG A 595 12.17 5.31 3.84
N LEU A 596 12.05 4.06 3.36
CA LEU A 596 13.16 3.37 2.69
C LEU A 596 13.66 4.11 1.45
N ASP A 597 12.78 4.76 0.69
CA ASP A 597 13.17 5.51 -0.51
C ASP A 597 13.99 6.77 -0.16
N ASP A 598 13.61 7.48 0.90
CA ASP A 598 14.36 8.63 1.41
C ASP A 598 15.71 8.20 2.01
N ILE A 599 15.75 7.06 2.70
CA ILE A 599 17.00 6.44 3.21
C ILE A 599 17.93 6.08 2.05
N ARG A 600 17.41 5.45 0.98
CA ARG A 600 18.20 5.10 -0.22
C ARG A 600 18.72 6.35 -0.92
N ALA A 601 17.91 7.39 -1.04
CA ALA A 601 18.33 8.67 -1.61
C ALA A 601 19.42 9.37 -0.77
N ALA A 602 19.28 9.37 0.56
CA ALA A 602 20.28 9.91 1.47
C ALA A 602 21.57 9.09 1.48
N TRP A 603 21.49 7.76 1.41
CA TRP A 603 22.64 6.88 1.26
C TRP A 603 23.39 7.15 -0.05
N ALA A 604 22.68 7.25 -1.17
CA ALA A 604 23.30 7.50 -2.48
C ALA A 604 24.10 8.81 -2.50
N TRP A 605 23.55 9.88 -1.90
CA TRP A 605 24.26 11.16 -1.77
C TRP A 605 25.42 11.08 -0.75
N SER A 606 25.18 10.55 0.45
CA SER A 606 26.17 10.54 1.54
C SER A 606 27.35 9.63 1.27
N ARG A 607 27.17 8.54 0.50
CA ARG A 607 28.26 7.64 0.09
C ARG A 607 29.42 8.39 -0.58
N GLU A 608 29.10 9.40 -1.39
CA GLU A 608 30.09 10.21 -2.12
C GLU A 608 30.49 11.46 -1.34
N ALA A 609 29.54 12.10 -0.66
CA ALA A 609 29.75 13.39 -0.01
C ALA A 609 30.31 13.31 1.42
N ASP A 610 29.88 12.31 2.21
CA ASP A 610 30.25 12.14 3.62
C ASP A 610 30.11 10.67 4.07
N PRO A 611 31.17 9.86 3.91
CA PRO A 611 31.15 8.45 4.29
C PRO A 611 30.84 8.19 5.78
N ARG A 612 31.15 9.13 6.68
CA ARG A 612 30.86 8.98 8.12
C ARG A 612 29.36 9.12 8.37
N LEU A 613 28.73 10.11 7.76
CA LEU A 613 27.28 10.27 7.82
C LEU A 613 26.57 9.10 7.14
N MET A 614 27.11 8.58 6.04
CA MET A 614 26.59 7.36 5.41
C MET A 614 26.64 6.18 6.40
N ILE A 615 27.76 5.92 7.09
CA ILE A 615 27.86 4.82 8.08
C ILE A 615 26.80 5.01 9.17
N ARG A 616 26.69 6.23 9.70
CA ARG A 616 25.71 6.59 10.75
C ARG A 616 24.25 6.37 10.29
N LEU A 617 23.96 6.56 9.01
CA LEU A 617 22.64 6.31 8.43
C LEU A 617 22.32 4.82 8.34
N ILE A 618 23.25 3.99 7.86
CA ILE A 618 23.00 2.60 7.51
C ILE A 618 23.28 1.57 8.60
N ALA A 619 24.26 1.79 9.48
CA ALA A 619 24.59 0.82 10.52
C ALA A 619 23.41 0.50 11.45
N PRO A 620 22.59 1.49 11.89
CA PRO A 620 21.39 1.22 12.69
C PRO A 620 20.28 0.44 11.95
N LEU A 621 20.32 0.35 10.61
CA LEU A 621 19.36 -0.45 9.85
C LEU A 621 19.68 -1.94 9.89
N PHE A 622 20.85 -2.32 10.39
CA PHE A 622 21.33 -3.69 10.29
C PHE A 622 20.42 -4.67 11.02
N ARG A 623 20.01 -4.38 12.27
CA ARG A 623 19.09 -5.23 13.04
C ARG A 623 17.78 -5.46 12.27
N PHE A 624 17.20 -4.40 11.73
CA PHE A 624 16.01 -4.48 10.90
C PHE A 624 16.23 -5.39 9.68
N ALA A 625 17.33 -5.18 8.95
CA ALA A 625 17.65 -5.94 7.76
C ALA A 625 17.94 -7.43 8.05
N TYR A 626 18.61 -7.73 9.16
CA TYR A 626 18.91 -9.07 9.65
C TYR A 626 17.63 -9.87 9.90
N TRP A 627 16.74 -9.38 10.78
CA TRP A 627 15.52 -10.11 11.18
C TRP A 627 14.49 -10.22 10.05
N ARG A 628 14.53 -9.30 9.08
CA ARG A 628 13.63 -9.29 7.93
C ARG A 628 14.23 -9.93 6.68
N LEU A 629 15.47 -10.42 6.75
CA LEU A 629 16.24 -10.99 5.63
C LEU A 629 16.23 -10.04 4.40
N ARG A 630 16.54 -8.77 4.64
CA ARG A 630 16.60 -7.71 3.61
C ARG A 630 18.02 -7.59 3.05
N GLY A 631 18.37 -8.52 2.15
CA GLY A 631 19.66 -8.50 1.44
C GLY A 631 19.93 -7.19 0.71
N ASP A 632 18.88 -6.54 0.19
CA ASP A 632 18.97 -5.22 -0.46
C ASP A 632 19.51 -4.14 0.49
N LEU A 633 19.10 -4.16 1.76
CA LEU A 633 19.56 -3.19 2.76
C LEU A 633 20.94 -3.56 3.31
N LEU A 634 21.24 -4.85 3.50
CA LEU A 634 22.56 -5.31 3.94
C LEU A 634 23.66 -4.90 2.96
N ARG A 635 23.39 -4.97 1.64
CA ARG A 635 24.34 -4.58 0.58
C ARG A 635 24.71 -3.09 0.63
N LEU A 636 23.88 -2.23 1.23
CA LEU A 636 24.20 -0.81 1.43
C LEU A 636 25.40 -0.62 2.38
N ALA A 637 25.75 -1.62 3.19
CA ALA A 637 26.86 -1.59 4.14
C ALA A 637 28.26 -1.71 3.52
N ALA A 638 28.37 -2.21 2.29
CA ALA A 638 29.66 -2.48 1.66
C ALA A 638 30.64 -1.27 1.62
N PRO A 639 30.19 -0.03 1.30
CA PRO A 639 31.08 1.14 1.35
C PRO A 639 31.55 1.47 2.78
N GLY A 640 30.69 1.27 3.79
CA GLY A 640 31.04 1.48 5.20
C GLY A 640 32.04 0.46 5.72
N ALA A 641 31.92 -0.79 5.27
CA ALA A 641 32.89 -1.85 5.54
C ALA A 641 34.27 -1.51 4.95
N ALA A 642 34.30 -1.03 3.70
CA ALA A 642 35.53 -0.57 3.04
C ALA A 642 36.16 0.65 3.75
N ALA A 643 35.35 1.49 4.40
CA ALA A 643 35.78 2.63 5.20
C ALA A 643 36.20 2.26 6.63
N GLY A 644 36.15 0.98 7.03
CA GLY A 644 36.63 0.47 8.31
C GLY A 644 35.61 0.45 9.45
N SER A 645 34.30 0.52 9.16
CA SER A 645 33.26 0.30 10.18
C SER A 645 33.09 -1.19 10.50
N GLY A 646 33.25 -1.55 11.77
CA GLY A 646 33.03 -2.92 12.27
C GLY A 646 31.60 -3.40 12.04
N GLU A 647 30.60 -2.60 12.40
CA GLU A 647 29.18 -2.94 12.20
C GLU A 647 28.80 -3.13 10.72
N CYS A 648 29.29 -2.26 9.83
CA CYS A 648 29.06 -2.42 8.39
C CYS A 648 29.76 -3.67 7.84
N LEU A 649 30.93 -4.01 8.39
CA LEU A 649 31.64 -5.23 8.03
C LEU A 649 30.91 -6.48 8.53
N ALA A 650 30.32 -6.44 9.72
CA ALA A 650 29.44 -7.50 10.24
C ALA A 650 28.18 -7.66 9.38
N ALA A 651 27.55 -6.56 8.93
CA ALA A 651 26.44 -6.62 7.98
C ALA A 651 26.83 -7.27 6.64
N THR A 652 28.04 -6.98 6.16
CA THR A 652 28.60 -7.60 4.95
C THR A 652 28.90 -9.09 5.17
N ALA A 653 29.37 -9.47 6.36
CA ALA A 653 29.57 -10.87 6.74
C ALA A 653 28.25 -11.64 6.76
N TRP A 654 27.18 -11.05 7.30
CA TRP A 654 25.85 -11.64 7.30
C TRP A 654 25.29 -11.81 5.88
N GLU A 655 25.46 -10.81 5.01
CA GLU A 655 25.10 -10.91 3.58
C GLU A 655 25.83 -12.06 2.89
N ALA A 656 27.14 -12.19 3.12
CA ALA A 656 27.94 -13.30 2.60
C ALA A 656 27.45 -14.66 3.12
N SER A 657 27.03 -14.74 4.39
CA SER A 657 26.42 -15.94 4.97
C SER A 657 25.10 -16.29 4.29
N MET A 658 24.21 -15.31 4.08
CA MET A 658 22.96 -15.50 3.34
C MET A 658 23.22 -16.00 1.91
N ALA A 659 24.25 -15.47 1.25
CA ALA A 659 24.68 -15.94 -0.07
C ALA A 659 25.37 -17.33 -0.06
N GLY A 660 25.55 -17.96 1.11
CA GLY A 660 26.18 -19.27 1.27
C GLY A 660 27.71 -19.25 1.23
N ARG A 661 28.34 -18.06 1.23
CA ARG A 661 29.79 -17.85 1.22
C ARG A 661 30.37 -17.89 2.64
N LEU A 662 30.16 -19.02 3.34
CA LEU A 662 30.41 -19.13 4.79
C LEU A 662 31.88 -18.91 5.21
N ASP A 663 32.85 -19.35 4.41
CA ASP A 663 34.28 -19.11 4.67
C ASP A 663 34.65 -17.62 4.57
N GLU A 664 34.02 -16.91 3.62
CA GLU A 664 34.20 -15.47 3.46
C GLU A 664 33.50 -14.73 4.60
N ALA A 665 32.26 -15.13 4.92
CA ALA A 665 31.51 -14.59 6.05
C ALA A 665 32.32 -14.69 7.35
N LEU A 666 32.95 -15.84 7.62
CA LEU A 666 33.74 -16.04 8.85
C LEU A 666 34.95 -15.11 8.90
N LYS A 667 35.67 -14.94 7.79
CA LYS A 667 36.80 -14.00 7.71
C LYS A 667 36.35 -12.56 7.91
N LEU A 668 35.23 -12.16 7.30
CA LEU A 668 34.67 -10.83 7.44
C LEU A 668 34.20 -10.57 8.88
N ALA A 669 33.51 -11.53 9.50
CA ALA A 669 33.03 -11.42 10.87
C ALA A 669 34.19 -11.37 11.89
N ALA A 670 35.21 -12.22 11.73
CA ALA A 670 36.41 -12.18 12.58
C ALA A 670 37.11 -10.81 12.47
N ARG A 671 37.24 -10.28 11.26
CA ARG A 671 37.81 -8.94 11.04
C ARG A 671 36.93 -7.83 11.62
N ALA A 672 35.61 -7.99 11.62
CA ALA A 672 34.71 -7.05 12.26
C ALA A 672 34.94 -7.01 13.78
N VAL A 673 35.08 -8.17 14.43
CA VAL A 673 35.43 -8.27 15.87
C VAL A 673 36.80 -7.64 16.16
N GLU A 674 37.79 -7.79 15.28
CA GLU A 674 39.08 -7.09 15.45
C GLU A 674 38.96 -5.56 15.40
N LEU A 675 38.02 -5.04 14.61
CA LEU A 675 37.79 -3.59 14.47
C LEU A 675 36.96 -3.02 15.62
N ASP A 676 35.99 -3.80 16.12
CA ASP A 676 35.03 -3.38 17.13
C ASP A 676 34.67 -4.54 18.09
N PRO A 677 35.59 -4.92 19.00
CA PRO A 677 35.45 -6.10 19.85
C PRO A 677 34.44 -5.95 20.99
N ASP A 678 33.98 -4.72 21.23
CA ASP A 678 33.05 -4.39 22.31
C ASP A 678 31.62 -4.18 21.77
N SER A 679 31.44 -4.07 20.44
CA SER A 679 30.12 -3.98 19.82
C SER A 679 29.35 -5.30 19.95
N PRO A 680 28.18 -5.29 20.62
CA PRO A 680 27.38 -6.50 20.80
C PRO A 680 26.92 -7.09 19.47
N VAL A 681 26.50 -6.24 18.51
CA VAL A 681 26.01 -6.71 17.21
C VAL A 681 27.13 -7.36 16.37
N VAL A 682 28.35 -6.82 16.43
CA VAL A 682 29.51 -7.39 15.74
C VAL A 682 29.82 -8.78 16.30
N THR A 683 29.82 -8.89 17.63
CA THR A 683 30.12 -10.14 18.32
C THR A 683 29.03 -11.18 18.11
N GLU A 684 27.75 -10.77 18.12
CA GLU A 684 26.61 -11.64 17.87
C GLU A 684 26.63 -12.24 16.46
N ILE A 685 26.97 -11.43 15.44
CA ILE A 685 27.11 -11.92 14.06
C ILE A 685 28.29 -12.86 13.90
N PHE A 686 29.41 -12.60 14.59
CA PHE A 686 30.50 -13.57 14.61
C PHE A 686 30.03 -14.90 15.21
N GLY A 687 29.24 -14.87 16.30
CA GLY A 687 28.63 -16.05 16.90
C GLY A 687 27.74 -16.82 15.92
N ASP A 688 26.84 -16.13 15.21
CA ASP A 688 25.98 -16.74 14.20
C ASP A 688 26.78 -17.40 13.07
N VAL A 689 27.79 -16.72 12.55
CA VAL A 689 28.63 -17.22 11.46
C VAL A 689 29.52 -18.39 11.93
N ALA A 690 30.06 -18.32 13.15
CA ALA A 690 30.78 -19.42 13.79
C ALA A 690 29.87 -20.65 13.97
N MET A 691 28.63 -20.45 14.41
CA MET A 691 27.63 -21.50 14.51
C MET A 691 27.36 -22.12 13.13
N PHE A 692 27.15 -21.35 12.06
CA PHE A 692 27.00 -21.91 10.71
C PHE A 692 28.23 -22.67 10.21
N ASN A 693 29.43 -22.31 10.66
CA ASN A 693 30.68 -23.00 10.35
C ASN A 693 30.95 -24.22 11.25
N GLY A 694 30.12 -24.47 12.28
CA GLY A 694 30.25 -25.59 13.20
C GLY A 694 31.28 -25.41 14.31
N THR A 695 31.82 -24.21 14.49
CA THR A 695 32.72 -23.86 15.61
C THR A 695 31.88 -23.39 16.81
N LEU A 696 31.19 -24.35 17.45
CA LEU A 696 30.19 -24.07 18.48
C LEU A 696 30.78 -23.42 19.74
N ASP A 697 32.00 -23.78 20.14
CA ASP A 697 32.67 -23.16 21.30
C ASP A 697 32.95 -21.67 21.05
N ASP A 698 33.42 -21.33 19.85
CA ASP A 698 33.63 -19.94 19.44
C ASP A 698 32.29 -19.18 19.37
N ALA A 699 31.23 -19.84 18.91
CA ALA A 699 29.90 -19.25 18.86
C ALA A 699 29.36 -18.93 20.27
N VAL A 700 29.43 -19.88 21.21
CA VAL A 700 29.01 -19.68 22.60
C VAL A 700 29.80 -18.55 23.26
N ALA A 701 31.14 -18.53 23.10
CA ALA A 701 31.98 -17.48 23.65
C ALA A 701 31.61 -16.08 23.10
N ALA A 702 31.28 -16.01 21.81
CA ALA A 702 30.84 -14.78 21.17
C ALA A 702 29.47 -14.32 21.70
N PHE A 703 28.48 -15.21 21.76
CA PHE A 703 27.16 -14.87 22.29
C PHE A 703 27.20 -14.48 23.77
N GLN A 704 28.07 -15.11 24.57
CA GLN A 704 28.28 -14.73 25.96
C GLN A 704 28.85 -13.31 26.06
N ARG A 705 29.87 -12.98 25.26
CA ARG A 705 30.43 -11.62 25.22
C ARG A 705 29.40 -10.59 24.75
N ALA A 706 28.61 -10.92 23.73
CA ALA A 706 27.53 -10.05 23.26
C ALA A 706 26.46 -9.82 24.35
N GLN A 707 26.13 -10.85 25.13
CA GLN A 707 25.23 -10.75 26.28
C GLN A 707 25.81 -9.84 27.38
N GLU A 708 27.09 -10.01 27.73
CA GLU A 708 27.75 -9.25 28.79
C GLU A 708 27.94 -7.76 28.43
N SER A 709 28.14 -7.46 27.15
CA SER A 709 28.32 -6.10 26.64
C SER A 709 27.01 -5.36 26.32
N ASN A 710 25.85 -6.00 26.42
CA ASN A 710 24.57 -5.39 26.07
C ASN A 710 23.66 -5.23 27.29
N GLU A 711 23.18 -4.01 27.54
CA GLU A 711 22.29 -3.72 28.67
C GLU A 711 20.80 -3.93 28.33
N GLU A 712 20.45 -4.07 27.05
CA GLU A 712 19.07 -4.24 26.61
C GLU A 712 18.54 -5.67 26.89
N PRO A 713 17.48 -5.85 27.71
CA PRO A 713 16.99 -7.17 28.08
C PRO A 713 16.60 -8.04 26.88
N ALA A 714 15.99 -7.44 25.85
CA ALA A 714 15.63 -8.14 24.63
C ALA A 714 16.87 -8.68 23.89
N ALA A 715 17.97 -7.94 23.89
CA ALA A 715 19.22 -8.37 23.27
C ALA A 715 19.89 -9.49 24.06
N GLN A 716 19.97 -9.34 25.38
CA GLN A 716 20.48 -10.38 26.28
C GLN A 716 19.69 -11.69 26.14
N ALA A 717 18.36 -11.60 25.99
CA ALA A 717 17.51 -12.77 25.77
C ALA A 717 17.82 -13.46 24.44
N ILE A 718 18.05 -12.70 23.37
CA ILE A 718 18.46 -13.26 22.06
C ILE A 718 19.82 -13.93 22.18
N SER A 719 20.83 -13.29 22.80
CA SER A 719 22.15 -13.89 23.02
C SER A 719 22.09 -15.19 23.81
N LEU A 720 21.28 -15.26 24.88
CA LEU A 720 21.03 -16.48 25.64
C LEU A 720 20.32 -17.57 24.81
N GLY A 721 19.34 -17.16 23.99
CA GLY A 721 18.66 -18.07 23.06
C GLY A 721 19.63 -18.66 22.03
N ASN A 722 20.55 -17.85 21.51
CA ASN A 722 21.61 -18.26 20.60
C ASN A 722 22.60 -19.25 21.27
N GLN A 723 22.98 -19.01 22.53
CA GLN A 723 23.75 -19.99 23.32
C GLN A 723 22.99 -21.32 23.47
N ALA A 724 21.69 -21.26 23.77
CA ALA A 724 20.86 -22.47 23.88
C ALA A 724 20.81 -23.27 22.57
N LEU A 725 20.71 -22.59 21.42
CA LEU A 725 20.78 -23.24 20.10
C LEU A 725 22.15 -23.90 19.87
N ALA A 726 23.25 -23.22 20.20
CA ALA A 726 24.59 -23.78 20.05
C ALA A 726 24.77 -25.06 20.91
N TYR A 727 24.33 -25.06 22.16
CA TYR A 727 24.34 -26.25 23.03
C TYR A 727 23.44 -27.37 22.48
N SER A 728 22.23 -27.05 22.02
CA SER A 728 21.30 -28.01 21.41
C SER A 728 21.93 -28.68 20.19
N TYR A 729 22.56 -27.92 19.30
CA TYR A 729 23.24 -28.46 18.12
C TYR A 729 24.47 -29.31 18.46
N GLY A 730 25.17 -28.97 19.55
CA GLY A 730 26.24 -29.79 20.13
C GLY A 730 25.72 -31.12 20.72
N GLY A 731 24.48 -31.14 21.19
CA GLY A 731 23.83 -32.25 21.87
C GLY A 731 23.98 -32.21 23.39
N ASP A 732 24.17 -31.02 23.97
CA ASP A 732 24.13 -30.78 25.42
C ASP A 732 22.74 -30.27 25.81
N ASP A 733 21.80 -31.20 25.96
CA ASP A 733 20.38 -30.88 26.20
C ASP A 733 20.17 -30.15 27.55
N ALA A 734 21.04 -30.41 28.54
CA ALA A 734 20.95 -29.81 29.87
C ALA A 734 21.30 -28.32 29.84
N GLU A 735 22.44 -27.98 29.22
CA GLU A 735 22.82 -26.58 29.04
C GLU A 735 21.87 -25.86 28.08
N ALA A 736 21.41 -26.53 27.02
CA ALA A 736 20.42 -25.97 26.10
C ALA A 736 19.13 -25.56 26.80
N ALA A 737 18.54 -26.46 27.61
CA ALA A 737 17.31 -26.17 28.34
C ALA A 737 17.50 -25.05 29.37
N ALA A 738 18.61 -25.08 30.12
CA ALA A 738 18.90 -24.07 31.15
C ALA A 738 19.05 -22.65 30.56
N HIS A 739 19.71 -22.51 29.41
CA HIS A 739 19.87 -21.23 28.72
C HIS A 739 18.55 -20.79 28.07
N ALA A 740 17.81 -21.72 27.43
CA ALA A 740 16.54 -21.40 26.79
C ALA A 740 15.46 -20.91 27.77
N ASP A 741 15.39 -21.49 28.97
CA ASP A 741 14.43 -21.07 30.01
C ASP A 741 14.73 -19.66 30.53
N LYS A 742 16.01 -19.35 30.76
CA LYS A 742 16.44 -17.99 31.14
C LYS A 742 16.18 -16.99 30.02
N ALA A 743 16.48 -17.36 28.78
CA ALA A 743 16.25 -16.55 27.60
C ALA A 743 14.77 -16.18 27.45
N LEU A 744 13.88 -17.17 27.53
CA LEU A 744 12.44 -16.95 27.38
C LEU A 744 11.87 -16.09 28.51
N ALA A 745 12.30 -16.29 29.76
CA ALA A 745 11.89 -15.44 30.87
C ALA A 745 12.25 -13.97 30.63
N LEU A 746 13.50 -13.70 30.23
CA LEU A 746 13.97 -12.35 29.95
C LEU A 746 13.28 -11.72 28.73
N ALA A 747 13.02 -12.51 27.68
CA ALA A 747 12.27 -12.06 26.52
C ALA A 747 10.84 -11.64 26.86
N LEU A 748 10.13 -12.44 27.67
CA LEU A 748 8.78 -12.11 28.12
C LEU A 748 8.75 -10.82 28.95
N ASP A 749 9.73 -10.63 29.84
CA ASP A 749 9.85 -9.41 30.64
C ASP A 749 10.14 -8.17 29.76
N SER A 750 10.90 -8.33 28.67
CA SER A 750 11.20 -7.22 27.74
C SER A 750 9.99 -6.75 26.93
N GLY A 751 9.00 -7.63 26.71
CA GLY A 751 7.87 -7.39 25.82
C GLY A 751 8.23 -7.27 24.33
N ASN A 752 9.49 -7.51 23.94
CA ASN A 752 9.92 -7.42 22.54
C ASN A 752 9.45 -8.65 21.74
N PRO A 753 8.64 -8.47 20.68
CA PRO A 753 8.03 -9.61 20.00
C PRO A 753 9.04 -10.47 19.25
N THR A 754 10.12 -9.90 18.68
CA THR A 754 11.22 -10.69 18.10
C THR A 754 11.94 -11.53 19.15
N ALA A 755 12.34 -10.97 20.29
CA ALA A 755 12.98 -11.74 21.36
C ALA A 755 12.08 -12.87 21.86
N ILE A 756 10.77 -12.60 22.02
CA ILE A 756 9.80 -13.60 22.48
C ILE A 756 9.67 -14.75 21.48
N CYS A 757 9.46 -14.47 20.19
CA CYS A 757 9.30 -15.55 19.21
C CYS A 757 10.61 -16.32 18.98
N PHE A 758 11.75 -15.63 18.98
CA PHE A 758 13.07 -16.24 18.86
C PHE A 758 13.42 -17.15 20.05
N THR A 759 13.16 -16.72 21.28
CA THR A 759 13.47 -17.55 22.47
C THR A 759 12.49 -18.71 22.65
N ARG A 760 11.23 -18.58 22.20
CA ARG A 760 10.32 -19.73 22.05
C ARG A 760 10.87 -20.76 21.06
N TYR A 761 11.41 -20.29 19.94
CA TYR A 761 12.09 -21.16 18.98
C TYR A 761 13.30 -21.86 19.61
N ALA A 762 14.18 -21.14 20.30
CA ALA A 762 15.35 -21.73 20.96
C ALA A 762 14.94 -22.77 22.03
N ARG A 763 13.89 -22.50 22.82
CA ARG A 763 13.35 -23.46 23.78
C ARG A 763 12.72 -24.68 23.11
N ALA A 764 12.03 -24.50 21.99
CA ALA A 764 11.47 -25.60 21.22
C ALA A 764 12.57 -26.53 20.68
N GLU A 765 13.69 -25.98 20.19
CA GLU A 765 14.87 -26.77 19.78
C GLU A 765 15.48 -27.53 20.95
N ALA A 766 15.66 -26.90 22.12
CA ALA A 766 16.16 -27.57 23.32
C ALA A 766 15.27 -28.74 23.79
N LEU A 767 13.95 -28.64 23.57
CA LEU A 767 12.98 -29.68 23.94
C LEU A 767 12.72 -30.69 22.82
N ALA A 768 13.23 -30.48 21.60
CA ALA A 768 12.78 -31.18 20.41
C ALA A 768 12.87 -32.72 20.52
N ASP A 769 13.92 -33.24 21.17
CA ASP A 769 14.12 -34.68 21.36
C ASP A 769 13.69 -35.18 22.74
N LEU A 770 13.39 -34.28 23.68
CA LEU A 770 12.99 -34.59 25.06
C LEU A 770 11.47 -34.61 25.24
N ASP A 771 10.79 -33.60 24.67
CA ASP A 771 9.34 -33.40 24.70
C ASP A 771 8.87 -32.82 23.36
N PRO A 772 8.70 -33.69 22.33
CA PRO A 772 8.33 -33.25 20.99
C PRO A 772 6.96 -32.57 20.90
N GLU A 773 6.02 -32.88 21.80
CA GLU A 773 4.68 -32.31 21.77
C GLU A 773 4.73 -30.84 22.19
N THR A 774 5.34 -30.55 23.35
CA THR A 774 5.56 -29.18 23.81
C THR A 774 6.45 -28.38 22.84
N ALA A 775 7.47 -29.01 22.25
CA ALA A 775 8.30 -28.35 21.25
C ALA A 775 7.50 -27.91 20.01
N LEU A 776 6.56 -28.73 19.53
CA LEU A 776 5.70 -28.37 18.39
C LEU A 776 4.74 -27.21 18.72
N GLU A 777 4.21 -27.16 19.94
CA GLU A 777 3.38 -26.03 20.41
C GLU A 777 4.19 -24.73 20.46
N LEU A 778 5.41 -24.79 20.99
CA LEU A 778 6.31 -23.64 21.06
C LEU A 778 6.74 -23.16 19.67
N PHE A 779 7.04 -24.08 18.74
CA PHE A 779 7.29 -23.72 17.35
C PHE A 779 6.08 -23.02 16.74
N GLU A 780 4.86 -23.53 16.91
CA GLU A 780 3.68 -22.88 16.33
C GLU A 780 3.45 -21.48 16.94
N ALA A 781 3.61 -21.32 18.25
CA ALA A 781 3.52 -20.02 18.90
C ALA A 781 4.58 -19.03 18.40
N ALA A 782 5.83 -19.50 18.20
CA ALA A 782 6.89 -18.68 17.62
C ALA A 782 6.58 -18.29 16.17
N ARG A 783 6.06 -19.22 15.36
CA ARG A 783 5.71 -18.99 13.96
C ARG A 783 4.64 -17.92 13.82
N VAL A 784 3.57 -18.00 14.61
CA VAL A 784 2.46 -17.04 14.59
C VAL A 784 2.98 -15.63 14.86
N THR A 785 3.71 -15.43 15.97
CA THR A 785 4.27 -14.11 16.30
C THR A 785 5.27 -13.63 15.26
N ALA A 786 6.14 -14.50 14.73
CA ALA A 786 7.12 -14.13 13.72
C ALA A 786 6.45 -13.69 12.40
N ASP A 787 5.41 -14.39 11.95
CA ASP A 787 4.65 -14.05 10.74
C ASP A 787 3.89 -12.72 10.93
N GLU A 788 3.29 -12.49 12.09
CA GLU A 788 2.57 -11.25 12.43
C GLU A 788 3.45 -10.01 12.37
N ILE A 789 4.68 -10.08 12.90
CA ILE A 789 5.62 -8.95 12.91
C ILE A 789 6.49 -8.88 11.64
N GLY A 790 6.32 -9.83 10.71
CA GLY A 790 7.10 -9.92 9.48
C GLY A 790 8.55 -10.38 9.67
N ASN A 791 8.90 -11.01 10.81
CA ASN A 791 10.24 -11.55 11.08
C ASN A 791 10.50 -12.81 10.24
N ARG A 792 11.08 -12.61 9.05
CA ARG A 792 11.29 -13.68 8.05
C ARG A 792 12.34 -14.70 8.47
N LEU A 793 13.30 -14.31 9.31
CA LEU A 793 14.32 -15.23 9.82
C LEU A 793 13.69 -16.27 10.76
N VAL A 794 13.02 -15.81 11.84
CA VAL A 794 12.38 -16.69 12.82
C VAL A 794 11.28 -17.52 12.17
N SER A 795 10.47 -16.88 11.34
CA SER A 795 9.41 -17.51 10.54
C SER A 795 9.91 -18.72 9.73
N GLY A 796 11.11 -18.62 9.14
CA GLY A 796 11.70 -19.71 8.36
C GLY A 796 12.33 -20.82 9.21
N VAL A 797 13.11 -20.48 10.23
CA VAL A 797 13.83 -21.48 11.05
C VAL A 797 12.83 -22.32 11.83
N VAL A 798 11.77 -21.71 12.36
CA VAL A 798 10.69 -22.40 13.06
C VAL A 798 9.95 -23.38 12.13
N ARG A 799 9.67 -23.00 10.88
CA ARG A 799 9.04 -23.91 9.90
C ARG A 799 9.94 -25.09 9.60
N THR A 800 11.23 -24.85 9.40
CA THR A 800 12.22 -25.90 9.12
C THR A 800 12.30 -26.89 10.28
N ALA A 801 12.46 -26.37 11.49
CA ALA A 801 12.56 -27.15 12.71
C ALA A 801 11.29 -27.95 13.01
N SER A 802 10.11 -27.31 12.91
CA SER A 802 8.81 -27.95 13.15
C SER A 802 8.54 -29.08 12.15
N VAL A 803 8.79 -28.85 10.86
CA VAL A 803 8.61 -29.89 9.83
C VAL A 803 9.60 -31.03 10.02
N ALA A 804 10.87 -30.73 10.32
CA ALA A 804 11.86 -31.74 10.63
C ALA A 804 11.44 -32.58 11.85
N LEU A 805 10.94 -31.95 12.91
CA LEU A 805 10.49 -32.62 14.12
C LEU A 805 9.27 -33.52 13.88
N ARG A 806 8.26 -33.04 13.13
CA ARG A 806 7.11 -33.84 12.68
C ARG A 806 7.56 -35.02 11.82
N GLY A 807 8.57 -34.83 10.98
CA GLY A 807 9.18 -35.91 10.21
C GLY A 807 9.91 -36.93 11.08
N ARG A 808 10.49 -36.52 12.22
CA ARG A 808 11.18 -37.39 13.18
C ARG A 808 10.23 -38.26 14.00
N TYR A 809 9.20 -37.67 14.61
CA TYR A 809 8.34 -38.39 15.57
C TYR A 809 6.91 -38.66 15.08
N GLY A 810 6.50 -38.03 13.98
CA GLY A 810 5.19 -38.19 13.38
C GLY A 810 5.19 -38.99 12.06
N PRO A 811 4.06 -39.01 11.35
CA PRO A 811 3.96 -39.66 10.06
C PRO A 811 4.82 -38.92 9.02
N ALA A 812 5.74 -39.66 8.39
CA ALA A 812 6.77 -39.08 7.52
C ALA A 812 6.21 -38.48 6.21
N GLU A 813 5.18 -39.08 5.63
CA GLU A 813 4.63 -38.67 4.33
C GLU A 813 3.90 -37.30 4.40
N PRO A 814 3.03 -37.02 5.39
CA PRO A 814 2.49 -35.68 5.59
C PRO A 814 3.56 -34.62 5.87
N ALA A 815 4.60 -34.97 6.65
CA ALA A 815 5.70 -34.05 6.93
C ALA A 815 6.50 -33.71 5.66
N LEU A 816 6.63 -34.66 4.73
CA LEU A 816 7.35 -34.45 3.47
C LEU A 816 6.69 -33.35 2.64
N ARG A 817 5.35 -33.30 2.59
CA ARG A 817 4.60 -32.25 1.88
C ARG A 817 4.82 -30.85 2.46
N LEU A 818 5.04 -30.73 3.77
CA LEU A 818 5.27 -29.45 4.43
C LEU A 818 6.63 -28.83 4.08
N PHE A 819 7.59 -29.63 3.60
CA PHE A 819 8.88 -29.08 3.13
C PHE A 819 8.74 -28.18 1.89
N HIS A 820 7.64 -28.28 1.14
CA HIS A 820 7.40 -27.39 0.00
C HIS A 820 7.35 -25.92 0.46
N GLU A 821 6.63 -25.63 1.55
CA GLU A 821 6.55 -24.28 2.12
C GLU A 821 7.92 -23.83 2.66
N VAL A 822 8.67 -24.74 3.31
CA VAL A 822 10.00 -24.45 3.85
C VAL A 822 10.99 -24.05 2.76
N ILE A 823 11.09 -24.85 1.70
CA ILE A 823 12.00 -24.58 0.57
C ILE A 823 11.59 -23.28 -0.12
N THR A 824 10.29 -23.12 -0.38
CA THR A 824 9.74 -21.90 -0.99
C THR A 824 10.09 -20.66 -0.17
N HIS A 825 9.98 -20.73 1.17
CA HIS A 825 10.35 -19.63 2.06
C HIS A 825 11.82 -19.26 1.95
N TRP A 826 12.73 -20.25 2.05
CA TRP A 826 14.17 -19.95 2.04
C TRP A 826 14.68 -19.47 0.69
N VAL A 827 14.16 -20.06 -0.39
CA VAL A 827 14.34 -19.56 -1.75
C VAL A 827 13.88 -18.12 -1.84
N ALA A 828 12.66 -17.83 -1.37
CA ALA A 828 12.10 -16.50 -1.39
C ALA A 828 12.98 -15.51 -0.61
N THR A 829 13.55 -15.89 0.53
CA THR A 829 14.37 -14.97 1.35
C THR A 829 15.84 -14.87 0.92
N GLU A 830 16.22 -15.49 -0.21
CA GLU A 830 17.61 -15.52 -0.71
C GLU A 830 18.63 -16.03 0.34
N SER A 831 18.20 -16.90 1.27
CA SER A 831 19.08 -17.43 2.33
C SER A 831 19.54 -18.84 1.98
N ARG A 832 20.66 -18.91 1.25
CA ARG A 832 21.29 -20.17 0.81
C ARG A 832 21.77 -21.01 1.98
N SER A 833 22.39 -20.42 3.00
CA SER A 833 22.88 -21.16 4.18
C SER A 833 21.74 -21.87 4.92
N LEU A 834 20.60 -21.18 5.12
CA LEU A 834 19.43 -21.76 5.79
C LEU A 834 18.67 -22.74 4.89
N LEU A 835 18.66 -22.52 3.57
CA LEU A 835 18.15 -23.50 2.61
C LEU A 835 18.96 -24.81 2.66
N VAL A 836 20.29 -24.74 2.77
CA VAL A 836 21.13 -25.94 2.94
C VAL A 836 20.72 -26.73 4.17
N THR A 837 20.52 -26.07 5.32
CA THR A 837 20.06 -26.71 6.55
C THR A 837 18.69 -27.37 6.37
N ALA A 838 17.75 -26.70 5.69
CA ALA A 838 16.44 -27.29 5.38
C ALA A 838 16.56 -28.52 4.47
N LEU A 839 17.38 -28.47 3.43
CA LEU A 839 17.60 -29.58 2.50
C LEU A 839 18.30 -30.77 3.18
N ARG A 840 19.21 -30.54 4.14
CA ARG A 840 19.78 -31.61 4.97
C ARG A 840 18.71 -32.32 5.79
N ASN A 841 17.76 -31.59 6.36
CA ASN A 841 16.62 -32.19 7.05
C ASN A 841 15.70 -32.96 6.09
N LEU A 842 15.54 -32.50 4.85
CA LEU A 842 14.81 -33.22 3.81
C LEU A 842 15.48 -34.56 3.44
N VAL A 843 16.82 -34.63 3.38
CA VAL A 843 17.56 -35.90 3.15
C VAL A 843 17.13 -36.97 4.16
N LEU A 844 17.05 -36.59 5.45
CA LEU A 844 16.63 -37.50 6.52
C LEU A 844 15.22 -38.05 6.26
N LEU A 845 14.30 -37.19 5.82
CA LEU A 845 12.91 -37.56 5.61
C LEU A 845 12.70 -38.39 4.34
N LEU A 846 13.44 -38.10 3.26
CA LEU A 846 13.47 -38.93 2.05
C LEU A 846 13.97 -40.34 2.37
N ALA A 847 15.06 -40.47 3.12
CA ALA A 847 15.58 -41.78 3.55
C ALA A 847 14.57 -42.55 4.42
N ARG A 848 13.79 -41.86 5.25
CA ARG A 848 12.73 -42.47 6.08
C ARG A 848 11.52 -42.94 5.28
N THR A 849 11.20 -42.25 4.18
CA THR A 849 10.11 -42.63 3.28
C THR A 849 10.54 -43.59 2.18
N ALA A 850 11.70 -44.25 2.34
CA ALA A 850 12.30 -45.20 1.40
C ALA A 850 12.58 -44.61 0.00
N ARG A 851 12.73 -43.28 -0.09
CA ARG A 851 13.18 -42.56 -1.30
C ARG A 851 14.71 -42.45 -1.30
N ASP A 852 15.38 -43.58 -1.15
CA ASP A 852 16.81 -43.65 -0.84
C ASP A 852 17.70 -43.06 -1.93
N GLN A 853 17.42 -43.36 -3.20
CA GLN A 853 18.18 -42.81 -4.31
C GLN A 853 18.13 -41.26 -4.30
N ALA A 854 16.93 -40.69 -4.11
CA ALA A 854 16.76 -39.25 -4.02
C ALA A 854 17.46 -38.64 -2.80
N ALA A 855 17.42 -39.32 -1.64
CA ALA A 855 18.12 -38.89 -0.44
C ALA A 855 19.64 -38.86 -0.65
N VAL A 856 20.21 -39.90 -1.28
CA VAL A 856 21.64 -40.00 -1.58
C VAL A 856 22.08 -38.97 -2.61
N GLU A 857 21.31 -38.80 -3.69
CA GLU A 857 21.57 -37.77 -4.70
C GLU A 857 21.58 -36.36 -4.08
N LEU A 858 20.55 -36.02 -3.29
CA LEU A 858 20.45 -34.72 -2.62
C LEU A 858 21.62 -34.49 -1.65
N ALA A 859 21.97 -35.50 -0.84
CA ALA A 859 23.10 -35.42 0.08
C ALA A 859 24.43 -35.22 -0.65
N ALA A 860 24.63 -35.90 -1.79
CA ALA A 860 25.84 -35.77 -2.60
C ALA A 860 25.94 -34.38 -3.23
N THR A 861 24.83 -33.80 -3.71
CA THR A 861 24.83 -32.44 -4.22
C THR A 861 25.17 -31.42 -3.12
N LEU A 862 24.56 -31.54 -1.94
CA LEU A 862 24.88 -30.68 -0.81
C LEU A 862 26.35 -30.81 -0.41
N ALA A 863 26.91 -32.02 -0.35
CA ALA A 863 28.32 -32.23 -0.03
C ALA A 863 29.28 -31.64 -1.08
N ALA A 864 28.90 -31.59 -2.35
CA ALA A 864 29.72 -31.04 -3.43
C ALA A 864 29.64 -29.51 -3.54
N THR A 865 28.50 -28.92 -3.15
CA THR A 865 28.17 -27.50 -3.41
C THR A 865 28.16 -26.63 -2.15
N THR A 866 28.39 -27.22 -0.98
CA THR A 866 28.44 -26.52 0.30
C THR A 866 29.80 -26.74 0.97
N PRO A 867 30.56 -25.68 1.28
CA PRO A 867 31.93 -25.83 1.80
C PRO A 867 31.97 -26.37 3.24
N VAL A 868 30.93 -26.13 4.03
CA VAL A 868 30.87 -26.53 5.45
C VAL A 868 30.12 -27.85 5.59
N ALA A 869 30.77 -28.86 6.17
CA ALA A 869 30.12 -30.14 6.49
C ALA A 869 29.09 -30.01 7.62
N SER A 870 28.08 -30.89 7.65
CA SER A 870 27.20 -31.03 8.82
C SER A 870 28.02 -31.38 10.07
N TYR A 871 27.61 -30.90 11.23
CA TYR A 871 28.26 -31.16 12.52
C TYR A 871 27.24 -31.59 13.59
N GLY A 872 27.72 -31.91 14.79
CA GLY A 872 26.88 -32.15 15.97
C GLY A 872 25.80 -33.22 15.77
N VAL A 873 24.60 -32.93 16.28
CA VAL A 873 23.43 -33.82 16.19
C VAL A 873 23.01 -34.09 14.74
N GLU A 874 23.06 -33.07 13.86
CA GLU A 874 22.69 -33.18 12.45
C GLU A 874 23.59 -34.18 11.71
N ALA A 875 24.91 -34.09 11.89
CA ALA A 875 25.87 -34.99 11.25
C ALA A 875 25.64 -36.45 11.62
N ARG A 876 25.36 -36.72 12.90
CA ARG A 876 25.04 -38.08 13.37
C ARG A 876 23.80 -38.61 12.68
N ARG A 877 22.73 -37.80 12.59
CA ARG A 877 21.48 -38.18 11.92
C ARG A 877 21.67 -38.44 10.43
N LEU A 878 22.38 -37.56 9.73
CA LEU A 878 22.68 -37.73 8.29
C LEU A 878 23.50 -38.99 8.05
N HIS A 879 24.52 -39.24 8.86
CA HIS A 879 25.34 -40.45 8.77
C HIS A 879 24.50 -41.72 8.95
N THR A 880 23.62 -41.76 9.96
CA THR A 880 22.72 -42.89 10.18
C THR A 880 21.76 -43.09 9.00
N ALA A 881 21.15 -42.02 8.49
CA ALA A 881 20.21 -42.10 7.38
C ALA A 881 20.87 -42.60 6.08
N LEU A 882 22.05 -42.05 5.73
CA LEU A 882 22.78 -42.44 4.52
C LEU A 882 23.37 -43.85 4.62
N THR A 883 23.77 -44.29 5.81
CA THR A 883 24.21 -45.68 6.03
C THR A 883 23.06 -46.65 5.81
N ALA A 884 21.86 -46.32 6.30
CA ALA A 884 20.66 -47.13 6.07
C ALA A 884 20.25 -47.15 4.59
N ALA A 885 20.31 -46.00 3.90
CA ALA A 885 20.05 -45.91 2.46
C ALA A 885 21.06 -46.75 1.64
N ARG A 886 22.34 -46.71 1.99
CA ARG A 886 23.40 -47.54 1.35
C ARG A 886 23.12 -49.03 1.51
N HIS A 887 22.67 -49.46 2.68
CA HIS A 887 22.31 -50.86 2.91
C HIS A 887 21.11 -51.29 2.06
N ARG A 888 20.10 -50.43 1.87
CA ARG A 888 18.91 -50.75 1.08
C ARG A 888 19.15 -50.71 -0.43
N LEU A 889 19.96 -49.77 -0.94
CA LEU A 889 20.28 -49.65 -2.36
C LEU A 889 21.35 -50.64 -2.85
N GLY A 890 22.27 -51.04 -1.96
CA GLY A 890 23.49 -51.74 -2.34
C GLY A 890 24.61 -50.79 -2.79
N PRO A 891 25.88 -51.26 -2.83
CA PRO A 891 27.04 -50.41 -3.01
C PRO A 891 27.15 -49.76 -4.40
N GLU A 892 26.77 -50.46 -5.47
CA GLU A 892 26.85 -49.94 -6.85
C GLU A 892 25.80 -48.84 -7.08
N ALA A 893 24.52 -49.12 -6.80
CA ALA A 893 23.45 -48.14 -6.95
C ALA A 893 23.65 -46.89 -6.06
N TYR A 894 24.22 -47.07 -4.86
CA TYR A 894 24.61 -45.94 -4.01
C TYR A 894 25.70 -45.09 -4.65
N ALA A 895 26.76 -45.71 -5.21
CA ALA A 895 27.84 -44.99 -5.86
C ALA A 895 27.36 -44.22 -7.10
N ASP A 896 26.46 -44.82 -7.88
CA ASP A 896 25.86 -44.18 -9.05
C ASP A 896 24.97 -42.99 -8.64
N ALA A 897 24.11 -43.16 -7.63
CA ALA A 897 23.28 -42.08 -7.10
C ALA A 897 24.14 -40.92 -6.55
N TRP A 898 25.22 -41.24 -5.82
CA TRP A 898 26.16 -40.24 -5.32
C TRP A 898 26.84 -39.48 -6.46
N ALA A 899 27.32 -40.19 -7.49
CA ALA A 899 27.98 -39.58 -8.64
C ALA A 899 27.02 -38.71 -9.47
N GLN A 900 25.73 -39.08 -9.56
CA GLN A 900 24.71 -38.26 -10.21
C GLN A 900 24.41 -36.99 -9.42
N GLY A 901 24.22 -37.10 -8.10
CA GLY A 901 23.99 -35.94 -7.24
C GLY A 901 25.17 -34.96 -7.24
N ALA A 902 26.40 -35.44 -7.13
CA ALA A 902 27.60 -34.60 -7.07
C ALA A 902 27.88 -33.78 -8.34
N ARG A 903 27.21 -34.07 -9.46
CA ARG A 903 27.33 -33.31 -10.71
C ARG A 903 26.34 -32.14 -10.83
N ARG A 904 25.30 -32.09 -9.98
CA ARG A 904 24.25 -31.06 -10.03
C ARG A 904 24.74 -29.76 -9.41
N SER A 905 24.24 -28.64 -9.93
CA SER A 905 24.48 -27.34 -9.30
C SER A 905 23.59 -27.15 -8.07
N PHE A 906 23.91 -26.16 -7.24
CA PHE A 906 23.08 -25.85 -6.08
C PHE A 906 21.70 -25.32 -6.49
N GLU A 907 21.64 -24.54 -7.56
CA GLU A 907 20.42 -23.95 -8.12
C GLU A 907 19.45 -25.04 -8.59
N GLU A 908 19.95 -26.04 -9.31
CA GLU A 908 19.17 -27.22 -9.70
C GLU A 908 18.65 -28.03 -8.50
N THR A 909 19.32 -27.92 -7.34
CA THR A 909 18.99 -28.70 -6.15
C THR A 909 17.68 -28.27 -5.52
N ALA A 910 17.39 -26.96 -5.46
CA ALA A 910 16.17 -26.45 -4.83
C ALA A 910 14.92 -26.86 -5.64
N LEU A 911 14.97 -26.68 -6.97
CA LEU A 911 13.92 -27.11 -7.88
C LEU A 911 13.72 -28.63 -7.83
N ARG A 912 14.83 -29.39 -7.86
CA ARG A 912 14.75 -30.85 -7.75
C ARG A 912 14.16 -31.29 -6.41
N ALA A 913 14.50 -30.61 -5.32
CA ALA A 913 13.94 -30.90 -4.00
C ALA A 913 12.41 -30.68 -3.98
N LEU A 914 11.89 -29.66 -4.67
CA LEU A 914 10.45 -29.45 -4.83
C LEU A 914 9.78 -30.57 -5.65
N GLU A 915 10.41 -31.05 -6.74
CA GLU A 915 9.91 -32.18 -7.54
C GLU A 915 9.87 -33.51 -6.76
N LEU A 916 10.76 -33.68 -5.77
CA LEU A 916 10.82 -34.87 -4.93
C LEU A 916 9.70 -34.91 -3.87
N ILE A 917 9.02 -33.79 -3.66
CA ILE A 917 7.92 -33.67 -2.71
C ILE A 917 6.60 -33.95 -3.45
N PRO A 918 5.81 -34.95 -3.02
CA PRO A 918 4.52 -35.22 -3.64
C PRO A 918 3.56 -34.03 -3.46
N ALA A 919 2.76 -33.76 -4.50
CA ALA A 919 1.74 -32.70 -4.50
C ALA A 919 0.69 -32.86 -3.38
#